data_AF-A0AAA9ZHB8-F1
#
_entry.id   AF-A0AAA9ZHB8-F1
#
_cell.length_a   1.000
_cell.length_b   1.000
_cell.length_c   1.000
_cell.angle_alpha   90.00
_cell.angle_beta   90.00
_cell.angle_gamma   90.00
#
_symmetry.space_group_name_H-M   'P 1'
#
loop_
_entity.id
_entity.type
_entity.pdbx_description
1 polymer ?
#
loop_
_entity_poly.entity_id
_entity_poly.type
_entity_poly.pdbx_seq_one_letter_code
_entity_poly.pdbx_strand_id
1 'polypeptide(L)'
;MHAFYFYAYNTRESWPGTFRLACEHVLKSLKKGRETLLTLLEAFVYDPLVDWAVSEDGGTAGFAVSTYGNREGFNSDLREAKKQLEREVNRDTLAIRFSEIKPGWNRNRDNIYQNLLLMENFLNELQSNRAGLVEAEKQRDSLSRQIQLIREAESLNSAIGSHPLNTLSQRYSVYKKIVEDHNAAKKAIETRAIESENTLEGFRTFMKDIESGKLQEYLRGVNANPELYGNSEFELVEEFLNQSNLRDTFLTANACRHELNEYTFQATVLVKRALETLSQFSAIICYYPKDFEQSHRDFKYRDWCRKLVNEGSAATCQEITQNYQQFVANARQHACGPQILSFSYQLKNIISDTAFKLSDLVACNAQELNESTVPIDQLYENALSTINAIALGNTNGRQSLLFAGLQLCLDLNHSYLLMEQTASTAGDSLIELQINDNWFLPEFYMAITQMSALYQILFEKDTQKASSDCYATGLSCLSACVGIFDHLQNMNECIARDFLSDAMRGIISENQSVIDMISAVSNLQTDVIPLAELLNELNRHLQCVVMNVPSSHAHALDSVDQLKRKLTALGDSFRKQEIPSEGSQLYLTLHQVFHDLLEKQNALMHIVNERFLTIQEADYIDQIKDSKDLAVFHDLLEKQNALMHIVNERFLTIQEADYIDQIKDSKDLAVLIFNKSTYNVLEAIFVVKRVQAMVEFFTSCLQMACAFKGTGMAAAFNDDTLVRPIRKFIADFVYHCMLGIGPSASGLVTYGILLRINPHIKQTSEMIQHMTGSERVNLSDLYNENIDRIMSAEQISGLDLNQATNACLHLSFTWKKMMRIKLLSERILTEQISVTRSQMLFVAHSWLHELSTADSSATLSPNDLTIYADGSLILVQLKNLLESLTSSKVSILRLRDDILSSTNAILHRLKWASGANPELVHLLKSFEQASLQKRDFLDEQLLYLDIALKHCSSVLNYQIVRMQVNRQAEQDHEFINLIERYRKACMKLNSCSAMVNRTEEALVELLDPEGQIDHIWISNVKALIDDMTDQVQSKIAQTEKIVHNAQDKLHMSANELKELMGAHHSLASDIRNLLKMRLKMETTPALREYLLRYKAFLETVSELYSNVLSKDFTDEMVCQAKEQVREAMPNVHKIFDQLFQFEQNANAEHDDSGGTGEEEETDKLSAEMMESPLKRHHMKAHRTQKEQKRNAYAVSVWRRIRMKLEGRDPDPNRRCTAQEQVEWMIREAMDPDNLAVLYEGWTPWV
;
A
#
# COMPACT_ATOMS: atom_id res chain seq x y z
N MET A 1 -5.65 -36.40 12.75
CA MET A 1 -4.59 -37.38 12.43
C MET A 1 -4.56 -38.53 13.44
N HIS A 2 -5.72 -39.12 13.78
CA HIS A 2 -5.86 -40.10 14.88
C HIS A 2 -6.14 -41.54 14.39
N ALA A 3 -5.95 -41.84 13.10
CA ALA A 3 -6.40 -43.09 12.48
C ALA A 3 -5.30 -44.08 12.05
N PHE A 4 -4.01 -43.76 12.16
CA PHE A 4 -2.92 -44.66 11.73
C PHE A 4 -2.13 -45.35 12.84
N TYR A 5 -2.41 -45.03 14.11
CA TYR A 5 -1.75 -45.67 15.27
C TYR A 5 -2.11 -47.16 15.47
N PHE A 6 -3.08 -47.70 14.72
CA PHE A 6 -3.62 -49.05 14.94
C PHE A 6 -2.97 -50.16 14.07
N TYR A 7 -2.19 -49.84 13.04
CA TYR A 7 -1.63 -50.87 12.14
C TYR A 7 -0.20 -51.31 12.47
N ALA A 8 0.58 -50.52 13.23
CA ALA A 8 1.95 -50.89 13.63
C ALA A 8 2.02 -51.82 14.86
N TYR A 9 0.92 -51.99 15.60
CA TYR A 9 0.91 -52.78 16.85
C TYR A 9 0.69 -54.29 16.64
N ASN A 10 0.34 -54.75 15.42
CA ASN A 10 -0.03 -56.15 15.15
C ASN A 10 1.01 -57.00 14.38
N THR A 11 2.25 -56.53 14.20
CA THR A 11 3.35 -57.33 13.59
C THR A 11 4.54 -57.52 14.53
N ARG A 12 4.28 -57.63 15.84
CA ARG A 12 5.31 -57.86 16.87
C ARG A 12 5.83 -59.31 16.97
N GLU A 13 5.44 -60.23 16.07
CA GLU A 13 5.79 -61.67 16.20
C GLU A 13 6.56 -62.33 15.03
N SER A 14 7.02 -61.63 13.97
CA SER A 14 7.71 -62.30 12.84
C SER A 14 9.25 -62.19 12.78
N TRP A 15 9.87 -61.24 13.48
CA TRP A 15 11.33 -61.01 13.39
C TRP A 15 12.26 -61.84 14.29
N PRO A 16 11.85 -62.53 15.37
CA PRO A 16 12.81 -63.12 16.30
C PRO A 16 13.54 -64.39 15.78
N GLY A 17 13.21 -64.90 14.59
CA GLY A 17 13.73 -66.17 14.09
C GLY A 17 14.62 -66.06 12.85
N THR A 18 14.03 -66.27 11.67
CA THR A 18 14.78 -66.66 10.47
C THR A 18 15.62 -65.53 9.85
N PHE A 19 15.09 -64.30 9.79
CA PHE A 19 15.78 -63.17 9.18
C PHE A 19 17.05 -62.79 9.96
N ARG A 20 16.94 -62.68 11.28
CA ARG A 20 18.06 -62.39 12.17
C ARG A 20 19.14 -63.47 12.06
N LEU A 21 18.76 -64.76 12.16
CA LEU A 21 19.71 -65.87 12.08
C LEU A 21 20.41 -65.94 10.72
N ALA A 22 19.70 -65.65 9.62
CA ALA A 22 20.29 -65.56 8.28
C ALA A 22 21.31 -64.40 8.18
N CYS A 23 20.95 -63.21 8.68
CA CYS A 23 21.87 -62.06 8.72
C CYS A 23 23.13 -62.35 9.55
N GLU A 24 22.98 -63.01 10.69
CA GLU A 24 24.11 -63.43 11.52
C GLU A 24 25.01 -64.44 10.79
N HIS A 25 24.44 -65.39 10.06
CA HIS A 25 25.20 -66.36 9.28
C HIS A 25 25.94 -65.72 8.09
N VAL A 26 25.31 -64.79 7.38
CA VAL A 26 25.93 -64.01 6.30
C VAL A 26 27.07 -63.16 6.85
N LEU A 27 26.84 -62.44 7.95
CA LEU A 27 27.88 -61.61 8.56
C LEU A 27 29.05 -62.44 9.08
N LYS A 28 28.80 -63.62 9.68
CA LYS A 28 29.87 -64.58 10.04
C LYS A 28 30.69 -65.01 8.83
N SER A 29 30.05 -65.25 7.69
CA SER A 29 30.71 -65.64 6.44
C SER A 29 31.55 -64.49 5.85
N LEU A 30 31.03 -63.27 5.82
CA LEU A 30 31.74 -62.08 5.37
C LEU A 30 32.94 -61.75 6.27
N LYS A 31 32.79 -61.87 7.59
CA LYS A 31 33.91 -61.69 8.54
C LYS A 31 35.00 -62.73 8.35
N LYS A 32 34.64 -63.98 8.02
CA LYS A 32 35.58 -65.06 7.72
C LYS A 32 36.35 -64.82 6.41
N GLY A 33 35.70 -64.23 5.39
CA GLY A 33 36.29 -63.88 4.09
C GLY A 33 36.84 -62.45 3.97
N ARG A 34 36.98 -61.71 5.08
CA ARG A 34 37.24 -60.26 5.05
C ARG A 34 38.55 -59.86 4.38
N GLU A 35 39.60 -60.67 4.50
CA GLU A 35 40.92 -60.35 3.93
C GLU A 35 40.87 -60.32 2.41
N THR A 36 40.18 -61.30 1.80
CA THR A 36 39.97 -61.36 0.35
C THR A 36 39.16 -60.15 -0.14
N LEU A 37 38.10 -59.77 0.58
CA LEU A 37 37.26 -58.62 0.22
C LEU A 37 38.02 -57.28 0.35
N LEU A 38 38.80 -57.11 1.42
CA LEU A 38 39.58 -55.88 1.64
C LEU A 38 40.72 -55.74 0.64
N THR A 39 41.32 -56.84 0.20
CA THR A 39 42.37 -56.83 -0.84
C THR A 39 41.79 -56.43 -2.20
N LEU A 40 40.60 -56.93 -2.54
CA LEU A 40 39.89 -56.56 -3.77
C LEU A 40 39.48 -55.07 -3.77
N LEU A 41 38.93 -54.58 -2.66
CA LEU A 41 38.59 -53.16 -2.51
C LEU A 41 39.83 -52.26 -2.53
N GLU A 42 40.94 -52.72 -1.97
CA GLU A 42 42.21 -51.98 -2.03
C GLU A 42 42.68 -51.84 -3.49
N ALA A 43 42.54 -52.87 -4.34
CA ALA A 43 42.83 -52.76 -5.76
C ALA A 43 41.98 -51.71 -6.47
N PHE A 44 40.68 -51.59 -6.16
CA PHE A 44 39.80 -50.56 -6.75
C PHE A 44 40.17 -49.14 -6.32
N VAL A 45 40.70 -48.95 -5.11
CA VAL A 45 41.18 -47.63 -4.65
C VAL A 45 42.36 -47.14 -5.49
N TYR A 46 43.13 -48.06 -6.07
CA TYR A 46 44.31 -47.76 -6.88
C TYR A 46 44.07 -47.84 -8.40
N ASP A 47 42.86 -48.15 -8.85
CA ASP A 47 42.55 -48.25 -10.27
C ASP A 47 42.29 -46.85 -10.88
N PRO A 48 43.16 -46.36 -11.79
CA PRO A 48 42.99 -45.05 -12.41
C PRO A 48 41.82 -44.98 -13.40
N LEU A 49 41.24 -46.12 -13.77
CA LEU A 49 40.04 -46.19 -14.61
C LEU A 49 38.75 -46.14 -13.77
N VAL A 50 38.86 -46.20 -12.44
CA VAL A 50 37.73 -46.04 -11.53
C VAL A 50 37.63 -44.57 -11.16
N ASP A 51 36.55 -43.95 -11.62
CA ASP A 51 36.26 -42.58 -11.27
C ASP A 51 35.71 -42.51 -9.83
N TRP A 52 36.61 -42.16 -8.91
CA TRP A 52 36.24 -41.84 -7.52
C TRP A 52 35.79 -40.38 -7.36
N ALA A 53 35.80 -39.57 -8.44
CA ALA A 53 35.21 -38.25 -8.46
C ALA A 53 33.70 -38.39 -8.57
N VAL A 54 33.09 -38.75 -7.44
CA VAL A 54 31.77 -38.21 -7.14
C VAL A 54 32.01 -36.70 -7.05
N SER A 55 31.37 -35.94 -7.97
CA SER A 55 31.15 -34.49 -7.82
C SER A 55 30.99 -34.21 -6.34
N GLU A 56 31.72 -33.21 -5.84
CA GLU A 56 31.86 -32.98 -4.41
C GLU A 56 30.55 -32.79 -3.68
N ASP A 57 29.41 -32.80 -4.38
CA ASP A 57 28.22 -33.32 -3.74
C ASP A 57 27.14 -33.96 -4.64
N GLY A 58 26.41 -34.92 -4.05
CA GLY A 58 25.46 -35.81 -4.71
C GLY A 58 24.04 -35.23 -4.86
N GLY A 59 23.22 -35.68 -5.81
CA GLY A 59 23.44 -36.76 -6.75
C GLY A 59 22.30 -37.00 -7.75
N THR A 60 22.42 -38.18 -8.37
CA THR A 60 21.45 -38.96 -9.17
C THR A 60 21.52 -38.87 -10.71
N ALA A 61 21.92 -40.02 -11.26
CA ALA A 61 21.61 -40.59 -12.58
C ALA A 61 22.22 -39.94 -13.84
N GLY A 62 23.39 -40.46 -14.22
CA GLY A 62 23.88 -40.40 -15.59
C GLY A 62 23.08 -41.31 -16.52
N PHE A 63 22.84 -40.82 -17.75
CA PHE A 63 22.57 -41.66 -18.92
C PHE A 63 23.19 -41.01 -20.17
N ALA A 64 24.13 -41.73 -20.78
CA ALA A 64 24.53 -41.82 -22.19
C ALA A 64 24.37 -40.58 -23.10
N VAL A 65 25.34 -40.17 -23.91
CA VAL A 65 25.92 -40.93 -25.03
C VAL A 65 27.19 -40.20 -25.49
N SER A 66 28.33 -40.90 -25.55
CA SER A 66 29.47 -40.51 -26.40
C SER A 66 29.53 -41.44 -27.60
N THR A 67 28.95 -41.05 -28.74
CA THR A 67 29.31 -41.65 -30.03
C THR A 67 29.12 -40.65 -31.17
N TYR A 68 30.11 -40.61 -32.06
CA TYR A 68 30.20 -39.88 -33.35
C TYR A 68 30.83 -38.48 -33.37
N GLY A 69 32.12 -38.46 -33.76
CA GLY A 69 32.47 -37.88 -35.06
C GLY A 69 32.92 -36.42 -35.09
N ASN A 70 34.24 -36.23 -35.11
CA ASN A 70 34.99 -35.03 -35.53
C ASN A 70 34.34 -34.28 -36.72
N ARG A 71 33.90 -33.02 -36.52
CA ARG A 71 33.74 -31.98 -37.56
C ARG A 71 33.99 -30.59 -36.98
N GLU A 72 35.06 -29.92 -37.44
CA GLU A 72 35.66 -28.69 -36.88
C GLU A 72 34.85 -27.39 -37.09
N GLY A 73 33.62 -27.45 -37.61
CA GLY A 73 32.74 -26.26 -37.76
C GLY A 73 31.66 -26.10 -36.69
N PHE A 74 31.43 -27.13 -35.86
CA PHE A 74 30.42 -27.11 -34.79
C PHE A 74 31.02 -26.66 -33.44
N ASN A 75 32.34 -26.44 -33.39
CA ASN A 75 33.09 -26.23 -32.14
C ASN A 75 33.00 -24.81 -31.57
N SER A 76 32.56 -23.78 -32.32
CA SER A 76 32.25 -22.48 -31.71
C SER A 76 30.90 -22.54 -31.01
N ASP A 77 29.87 -23.00 -31.73
CA ASP A 77 28.48 -23.01 -31.25
C ASP A 77 28.29 -24.08 -30.18
N LEU A 78 28.96 -25.24 -30.27
CA LEU A 78 28.98 -26.23 -29.21
C LEU A 78 29.79 -25.75 -28.00
N ARG A 79 30.79 -24.88 -28.16
CA ARG A 79 31.57 -24.33 -27.05
C ARG A 79 30.84 -23.17 -26.37
N GLU A 80 30.03 -22.42 -27.12
CA GLU A 80 29.16 -21.37 -26.64
C GLU A 80 27.91 -21.96 -25.98
N ALA A 81 27.27 -22.96 -26.59
CA ALA A 81 26.20 -23.76 -25.99
C ALA A 81 26.70 -24.60 -24.81
N LYS A 82 27.93 -25.14 -24.84
CA LYS A 82 28.55 -25.78 -23.66
C LYS A 82 28.87 -24.77 -22.57
N LYS A 83 29.33 -23.57 -22.90
CA LYS A 83 29.51 -22.50 -21.90
C LYS A 83 28.19 -22.05 -21.31
N GLN A 84 27.13 -21.98 -22.12
CA GLN A 84 25.79 -21.59 -21.68
C GLN A 84 25.14 -22.68 -20.83
N LEU A 85 25.25 -23.94 -21.25
CA LEU A 85 24.85 -25.10 -20.46
C LEU A 85 25.70 -25.22 -19.18
N GLU A 86 27.01 -24.97 -19.22
CA GLU A 86 27.86 -24.90 -18.03
C GLU A 86 27.41 -23.74 -17.12
N ARG A 87 27.00 -22.59 -17.66
CA ARG A 87 26.46 -21.48 -16.86
C ARG A 87 25.13 -21.83 -16.22
N GLU A 88 24.22 -22.45 -16.97
CA GLU A 88 22.90 -22.89 -16.49
C GLU A 88 23.02 -24.01 -15.47
N VAL A 89 23.83 -25.04 -15.75
CA VAL A 89 24.13 -26.13 -14.80
C VAL A 89 24.85 -25.59 -13.56
N ASN A 90 25.80 -24.68 -13.70
CA ASN A 90 26.45 -24.06 -12.53
C ASN A 90 25.47 -23.18 -11.76
N ARG A 91 24.55 -22.45 -12.41
CA ARG A 91 23.51 -21.65 -11.75
C ARG A 91 22.53 -22.55 -10.98
N ASP A 92 22.07 -23.63 -11.59
CA ASP A 92 21.11 -24.54 -10.98
C ASP A 92 21.78 -25.38 -9.88
N THR A 93 23.05 -25.77 -10.07
CA THR A 93 23.87 -26.39 -9.01
C THR A 93 24.11 -25.41 -7.86
N LEU A 94 24.43 -24.14 -8.15
CA LEU A 94 24.58 -23.10 -7.11
C LEU A 94 23.28 -22.91 -6.33
N ALA A 95 22.11 -22.87 -6.99
CA ALA A 95 20.82 -22.74 -6.33
C ALA A 95 20.55 -23.92 -5.38
N ILE A 96 20.81 -25.15 -5.82
CA ILE A 96 20.70 -26.35 -4.97
C ILE A 96 21.65 -26.25 -3.76
N ARG A 97 22.93 -25.90 -3.99
CA ARG A 97 23.93 -25.71 -2.92
C ARG A 97 23.53 -24.63 -1.92
N PHE A 98 23.05 -23.48 -2.38
CA PHE A 98 22.55 -22.43 -1.51
C PHE A 98 21.34 -22.90 -0.71
N SER A 99 20.43 -23.68 -1.31
CA SER A 99 19.25 -24.23 -0.63
C SER A 99 19.61 -25.21 0.50
N GLU A 100 20.69 -26.00 0.34
CA GLU A 100 21.15 -26.98 1.34
C GLU A 100 21.90 -26.33 2.51
N ILE A 101 22.68 -25.27 2.24
CA ILE A 101 23.44 -24.55 3.27
C ILE A 101 22.53 -23.60 4.06
N LYS A 102 21.46 -23.08 3.44
CA LYS A 102 20.55 -22.07 4.02
C LYS A 102 20.00 -22.42 5.41
N PRO A 103 19.51 -23.65 5.70
CA PRO A 103 19.06 -24.00 7.04
C PRO A 103 20.16 -23.93 8.10
N GLY A 104 21.37 -24.43 7.78
CA GLY A 104 22.52 -24.40 8.69
C GLY A 104 23.03 -22.98 8.92
N TRP A 105 23.06 -22.17 7.85
CA TRP A 105 23.44 -20.76 7.89
C TRP A 105 22.46 -19.92 8.73
N ASN A 106 21.15 -20.09 8.52
CA ASN A 106 20.12 -19.41 9.30
C ASN A 106 20.10 -19.86 10.77
N ARG A 107 20.33 -21.15 11.04
CA ARG A 107 20.44 -21.63 12.42
C ARG A 107 21.67 -21.04 13.12
N ASN A 108 22.80 -20.92 12.41
CA ASN A 108 23.99 -20.27 12.94
C ASN A 108 23.77 -18.76 13.16
N ARG A 109 23.05 -18.07 12.25
CA ARG A 109 22.59 -16.68 12.41
C ARG A 109 21.82 -16.51 13.71
N ASP A 110 20.80 -17.33 13.91
CA ASP A 110 19.89 -17.23 15.05
C ASP A 110 20.64 -17.52 16.34
N ASN A 111 21.53 -18.52 16.36
CA ASN A 111 22.37 -18.82 17.52
C ASN A 111 23.36 -17.69 17.86
N ILE A 112 24.02 -17.10 16.86
CA ILE A 112 24.92 -15.96 17.06
C ILE A 112 24.13 -14.75 17.59
N TYR A 113 22.97 -14.46 17.00
CA TYR A 113 22.10 -13.37 17.45
C TYR A 113 21.64 -13.56 18.90
N GLN A 114 21.18 -14.77 19.27
CA GLN A 114 20.78 -15.09 20.63
C GLN A 114 21.94 -14.99 21.62
N ASN A 115 23.13 -15.49 21.27
CA ASN A 115 24.29 -15.38 22.15
C ASN A 115 24.77 -13.93 22.29
N LEU A 116 24.77 -13.11 21.23
CA LEU A 116 25.04 -11.67 21.32
C LEU A 116 24.04 -10.94 22.23
N LEU A 117 22.75 -11.32 22.19
CA LEU A 117 21.71 -10.77 23.06
C LEU A 117 21.93 -11.18 24.53
N LEU A 118 22.39 -12.41 24.79
CA LEU A 118 22.81 -12.85 26.11
C LEU A 118 24.06 -12.09 26.60
N MET A 119 25.05 -11.88 25.72
CA MET A 119 26.25 -11.10 26.04
C MET A 119 25.89 -9.64 26.35
N GLU A 120 24.96 -9.03 25.62
CA GLU A 120 24.47 -7.68 25.92
C GLU A 120 23.88 -7.62 27.34
N ASN A 121 23.05 -8.60 27.69
CA ASN A 121 22.46 -8.71 29.03
C ASN A 121 23.52 -8.90 30.12
N PHE A 122 24.51 -9.77 29.91
CA PHE A 122 25.59 -9.98 30.88
C PHE A 122 26.54 -8.78 30.99
N LEU A 123 26.82 -8.07 29.89
CA LEU A 123 27.59 -6.82 29.90
C LEU A 123 26.83 -5.72 30.66
N ASN A 124 25.51 -5.64 30.49
CA ASN A 124 24.65 -4.74 31.27
C ASN A 124 24.63 -5.10 32.75
N GLU A 125 24.46 -6.39 33.09
CA GLU A 125 24.52 -6.90 34.46
C GLU A 125 25.87 -6.58 35.11
N LEU A 126 26.99 -6.86 34.41
CA LEU A 126 28.34 -6.59 34.89
C LEU A 126 28.59 -5.08 35.08
N GLN A 127 28.20 -4.24 34.12
CA GLN A 127 28.35 -2.79 34.23
C GLN A 127 27.53 -2.23 35.39
N SER A 128 26.28 -2.69 35.55
CA SER A 128 25.42 -2.29 36.67
C SER A 128 26.03 -2.71 38.02
N ASN A 129 26.55 -3.93 38.12
CA ASN A 129 27.15 -4.43 39.34
C ASN A 129 28.48 -3.73 39.67
N ARG A 130 29.32 -3.44 38.67
CA ARG A 130 30.55 -2.65 38.83
C ARG A 130 30.25 -1.20 39.21
N ALA A 131 29.24 -0.59 38.60
CA ALA A 131 28.78 0.74 39.00
C ALA A 131 28.27 0.73 40.45
N GLY A 132 27.54 -0.31 40.86
CA GLY A 132 27.11 -0.52 42.24
C GLY A 132 28.28 -0.68 43.21
N LEU A 133 29.35 -1.36 42.80
CA LEU A 133 30.59 -1.49 43.58
C LEU A 133 31.30 -0.14 43.72
N VAL A 134 31.51 0.58 42.61
CA VAL A 134 32.11 1.93 42.60
C VAL A 134 31.29 2.90 43.45
N GLU A 135 29.97 2.79 43.43
CA GLU A 135 29.09 3.62 44.26
C GLU A 135 29.23 3.27 45.74
N ALA A 136 29.32 1.98 46.09
CA ALA A 136 29.59 1.55 47.46
C ALA A 136 30.99 2.00 47.93
N GLU A 137 32.00 1.98 47.05
CA GLU A 137 33.34 2.51 47.34
C GLU A 137 33.35 4.04 47.50
N LYS A 138 32.61 4.76 46.66
CA LYS A 138 32.41 6.21 46.82
C LYS A 138 31.69 6.53 48.11
N GLN A 139 30.71 5.72 48.52
CA GLN A 139 30.04 5.83 49.80
C GLN A 139 31.03 5.62 50.95
N ARG A 140 31.88 4.59 50.88
CA ARG A 140 32.97 4.36 51.86
C ARG A 140 33.94 5.56 51.91
N ASP A 141 34.34 6.09 50.76
CA ASP A 141 35.24 7.24 50.70
C ASP A 141 34.56 8.53 51.21
N SER A 142 33.25 8.69 50.97
CA SER A 142 32.43 9.76 51.53
C SER A 142 32.36 9.65 53.05
N LEU A 143 31.99 8.49 53.59
CA LEU A 143 31.99 8.19 55.03
C LEU A 143 33.39 8.43 55.65
N SER A 144 34.46 8.10 54.93
CA SER A 144 35.85 8.35 55.36
C SER A 144 36.18 9.85 55.43
N ARG A 145 35.67 10.66 54.51
CA ARG A 145 35.82 12.14 54.59
C ARG A 145 34.92 12.74 55.67
N GLN A 146 33.72 12.20 55.86
CA GLN A 146 32.79 12.61 56.92
C GLN A 146 33.38 12.34 58.32
N ILE A 147 33.91 11.14 58.57
CA ILE A 147 34.55 10.79 59.85
C ILE A 147 35.81 11.64 60.09
N GLN A 148 36.55 11.99 59.05
CA GLN A 148 37.70 12.88 59.17
C GLN A 148 37.28 14.29 59.61
N LEU A 149 36.23 14.85 58.99
CA LEU A 149 35.68 16.15 59.33
C LEU A 149 35.09 16.17 60.77
N ILE A 150 34.49 15.06 61.20
CA ILE A 150 34.00 14.89 62.58
C ILE A 150 35.16 14.79 63.58
N ARG A 151 36.23 14.04 63.27
CA ARG A 151 37.44 13.94 64.11
C ARG A 151 38.18 15.28 64.24
N GLU A 152 38.21 16.08 63.17
CA GLU A 152 38.75 17.44 63.20
C GLU A 152 37.95 18.32 64.18
N ALA A 153 36.62 18.24 64.16
CA ALA A 153 35.75 18.95 65.11
C ALA A 153 35.91 18.45 66.57
N GLU A 154 36.03 17.13 66.79
CA GLU A 154 36.30 16.55 68.12
C GLU A 154 37.63 17.05 68.71
N SER A 155 38.66 17.21 67.88
CA SER A 155 39.99 17.65 68.33
C SER A 155 40.01 19.08 68.88
N LEU A 156 39.04 19.91 68.50
CA LEU A 156 38.96 21.32 68.87
C LEU A 156 38.26 21.55 70.23
N ASN A 157 37.61 20.54 70.82
CA ASN A 157 37.00 20.56 72.16
C ASN A 157 36.28 21.89 72.49
N SER A 158 36.86 22.76 73.33
CA SER A 158 36.27 24.04 73.76
C SER A 158 36.26 25.15 72.68
N ALA A 159 36.93 24.94 71.55
CA ALA A 159 37.02 25.87 70.41
C ALA A 159 36.11 25.49 69.22
N ILE A 160 35.19 24.53 69.37
CA ILE A 160 34.22 24.09 68.34
C ILE A 160 33.44 25.25 67.70
N GLY A 161 33.24 26.36 68.44
CA GLY A 161 32.58 27.56 67.93
C GLY A 161 33.24 28.17 66.68
N SER A 162 34.53 27.88 66.45
CA SER A 162 35.31 28.34 65.29
C SER A 162 35.30 27.38 64.09
N HIS A 163 34.71 26.18 64.23
CA HIS A 163 34.68 25.16 63.18
C HIS A 163 33.53 25.41 62.18
N PRO A 164 33.69 25.14 60.87
CA PRO A 164 32.65 25.32 59.86
C PRO A 164 31.33 24.59 60.16
N LEU A 165 31.41 23.44 60.86
CA LEU A 165 30.25 22.66 61.30
C LEU A 165 29.30 23.45 62.22
N ASN A 166 29.80 24.39 63.03
CA ASN A 166 28.95 25.14 63.96
C ASN A 166 27.85 25.96 63.27
N THR A 167 28.09 26.40 62.02
CA THR A 167 27.10 27.12 61.20
C THR A 167 26.37 26.23 60.20
N LEU A 168 26.65 24.91 60.19
CA LEU A 168 26.16 24.00 59.16
C LEU A 168 24.64 23.84 59.19
N SER A 169 24.00 23.69 60.36
CA SER A 169 22.53 23.56 60.42
C SER A 169 21.81 24.77 59.80
N GLN A 170 22.35 25.97 60.02
CA GLN A 170 21.84 27.22 59.44
C GLN A 170 22.14 27.31 57.94
N ARG A 171 23.36 26.99 57.49
CA ARG A 171 23.72 27.00 56.05
C ARG A 171 22.95 25.96 55.25
N TYR A 172 22.80 24.75 55.80
CA TYR A 172 22.10 23.64 55.16
C TYR A 172 20.61 23.88 55.06
N SER A 173 19.93 24.42 56.07
CA SER A 173 18.50 24.75 55.97
C SER A 173 18.20 25.74 54.84
N VAL A 174 19.09 26.73 54.60
CA VAL A 174 18.99 27.65 53.47
C VAL A 174 19.25 26.94 52.14
N TYR A 175 20.30 26.11 52.05
CA TYR A 175 20.63 25.35 50.86
C TYR A 175 19.53 24.32 50.49
N LYS A 176 19.03 23.56 51.45
CA LYS A 176 17.93 22.59 51.31
C LYS A 176 16.69 23.24 50.70
N LYS A 177 16.29 24.40 51.20
CA LYS A 177 15.16 25.17 50.65
C LYS A 177 15.38 25.56 49.18
N ILE A 178 16.60 25.92 48.79
CA ILE A 178 16.94 26.28 47.40
C ILE A 178 16.93 25.06 46.49
N VAL A 179 17.41 23.91 46.96
CA VAL A 179 17.37 22.64 46.23
C VAL A 179 15.93 22.15 46.06
N GLU A 180 15.10 22.24 47.10
CA GLU A 180 13.67 21.93 47.05
C GLU A 180 12.93 22.84 46.03
N ASP A 181 13.19 24.14 46.06
CA ASP A 181 12.64 25.12 45.10
C ASP A 181 13.07 24.77 43.65
N HIS A 182 14.33 24.38 43.44
CA HIS A 182 14.84 23.97 42.13
C HIS A 182 14.19 22.67 41.63
N ASN A 183 14.12 21.65 42.47
CA ASN A 183 13.50 20.37 42.14
C ASN A 183 12.01 20.52 41.86
N ALA A 184 11.30 21.37 42.62
CA ALA A 184 9.91 21.69 42.37
C ALA A 184 9.72 22.38 41.01
N ALA A 185 10.59 23.33 40.66
CA ALA A 185 10.57 23.99 39.35
C ALA A 185 10.91 23.03 38.20
N LYS A 186 11.88 22.11 38.38
CA LYS A 186 12.22 21.06 37.40
C LYS A 186 11.04 20.12 37.17
N LYS A 187 10.42 19.63 38.24
CA LYS A 187 9.25 18.75 38.17
C LYS A 187 8.08 19.42 37.43
N ALA A 188 7.87 20.72 37.62
CA ALA A 188 6.84 21.44 36.89
C ALA A 188 7.11 21.50 35.37
N ILE A 189 8.38 21.61 34.94
CA ILE A 189 8.76 21.50 33.51
C ILE A 189 8.52 20.09 32.99
N GLU A 190 8.88 19.06 33.75
CA GLU A 190 8.64 17.65 33.38
C GLU A 190 7.15 17.37 33.20
N THR A 191 6.30 17.81 34.14
CA THR A 191 4.85 17.70 34.01
C THR A 191 4.35 18.38 32.74
N ARG A 192 4.83 19.59 32.43
CA ARG A 192 4.45 20.31 31.21
C ARG A 192 4.87 19.57 29.93
N ALA A 193 6.05 18.93 29.94
CA ALA A 193 6.51 18.11 28.81
C ALA A 193 5.58 16.91 28.57
N ILE A 194 5.20 16.22 29.64
CA ILE A 194 4.30 15.05 29.60
C ILE A 194 2.90 15.46 29.14
N GLU A 195 2.37 16.59 29.62
CA GLU A 195 1.08 17.14 29.18
C GLU A 195 1.06 17.41 27.67
N SER A 196 2.08 18.11 27.15
CA SER A 196 2.19 18.38 25.71
C SER A 196 2.34 17.09 24.90
N GLU A 197 3.08 16.09 25.40
CA GLU A 197 3.22 14.81 24.72
C GLU A 197 1.91 14.00 24.69
N ASN A 198 1.16 13.96 25.78
CA ASN A 198 -0.14 13.30 25.84
C ASN A 198 -1.14 13.92 24.86
N THR A 199 -1.15 15.25 24.72
CA THR A 199 -2.00 15.95 23.75
C THR A 199 -1.66 15.55 22.31
N LEU A 200 -0.37 15.52 21.96
CA LEU A 200 0.09 15.13 20.62
C LEU A 200 -0.22 13.67 20.32
N GLU A 201 0.04 12.76 21.26
CA GLU A 201 -0.21 11.33 21.08
C GLU A 201 -1.71 11.04 20.95
N GLY A 202 -2.55 11.70 21.75
CA GLY A 202 -4.01 11.63 21.61
C GLY A 202 -4.47 11.98 20.18
N PHE A 203 -3.96 13.08 19.63
CA PHE A 203 -4.27 13.50 18.26
C PHE A 203 -3.73 12.52 17.21
N ARG A 204 -2.50 12.02 17.35
CA ARG A 204 -1.93 11.01 16.44
C ARG A 204 -2.73 9.71 16.44
N THR A 205 -3.19 9.25 17.61
CA THR A 205 -4.04 8.05 17.67
C THR A 205 -5.37 8.26 16.93
N PHE A 206 -5.97 9.45 17.02
CA PHE A 206 -7.15 9.81 16.25
C PHE A 206 -6.86 9.83 14.73
N MET A 207 -5.77 10.46 14.30
CA MET A 207 -5.38 10.48 12.87
C MET A 207 -5.12 9.08 12.32
N LYS A 208 -4.47 8.20 13.09
CA LYS A 208 -4.25 6.81 12.69
C LYS A 208 -5.56 6.01 12.54
N ASP A 209 -6.52 6.24 13.44
CA ASP A 209 -7.83 5.58 13.36
C ASP A 209 -8.69 6.11 12.19
N ILE A 210 -8.47 7.37 11.76
CA ILE A 210 -9.02 7.91 10.51
C ILE A 210 -8.40 7.21 9.30
N GLU A 211 -7.07 7.22 9.19
CA GLU A 211 -6.34 6.68 8.03
C GLU A 211 -6.61 5.18 7.83
N SER A 212 -6.88 4.45 8.92
CA SER A 212 -7.24 3.04 8.88
C SER A 212 -8.73 2.77 8.64
N GLY A 213 -9.57 3.80 8.48
CA GLY A 213 -11.01 3.67 8.19
C GLY A 213 -11.87 3.22 9.38
N LYS A 214 -11.30 3.08 10.58
CA LYS A 214 -12.00 2.54 11.76
C LYS A 214 -13.18 3.38 12.22
N LEU A 215 -13.19 4.69 11.98
CA LEU A 215 -14.34 5.55 12.27
C LEU A 215 -15.62 5.07 11.58
N GLN A 216 -15.52 4.59 10.33
CA GLN A 216 -16.66 4.02 9.62
C GLN A 216 -17.05 2.64 10.17
N GLU A 217 -16.08 1.85 10.61
CA GLU A 217 -16.33 0.57 11.29
C GLU A 217 -17.08 0.79 12.61
N TYR A 218 -16.66 1.77 13.41
CA TYR A 218 -17.35 2.15 14.65
C TYR A 218 -18.78 2.63 14.36
N LEU A 219 -18.97 3.49 13.35
CA LEU A 219 -20.32 3.92 12.94
C LEU A 219 -21.19 2.73 12.51
N ARG A 220 -20.62 1.71 11.84
CA ARG A 220 -21.35 0.50 11.46
C ARG A 220 -21.70 -0.34 12.69
N GLY A 221 -20.75 -0.53 13.61
CA GLY A 221 -20.93 -1.29 14.85
C GLY A 221 -21.96 -0.67 15.79
N VAL A 222 -21.98 0.66 15.92
CA VAL A 222 -22.99 1.40 16.71
C VAL A 222 -24.42 1.17 16.22
N ASN A 223 -24.61 0.90 14.91
CA ASN A 223 -25.93 0.61 14.34
C ASN A 223 -26.30 -0.88 14.35
N ALA A 224 -25.50 -1.76 14.96
CA ALA A 224 -25.78 -3.18 15.04
C ALA A 224 -26.81 -3.49 16.16
N ASN A 225 -27.78 -4.38 15.86
CA ASN A 225 -28.75 -4.95 16.80
C ASN A 225 -29.74 -3.97 17.49
N PRO A 226 -30.58 -3.24 16.73
CA PRO A 226 -31.58 -2.32 17.29
C PRO A 226 -32.66 -3.00 18.18
N GLU A 227 -32.86 -4.30 18.04
CA GLU A 227 -33.86 -5.06 18.82
C GLU A 227 -33.46 -5.20 20.31
N LEU A 228 -32.17 -5.10 20.63
CA LEU A 228 -31.66 -5.25 22.00
C LEU A 228 -31.93 -4.03 22.89
N TYR A 229 -32.44 -2.90 22.37
CA TYR A 229 -32.84 -1.77 23.20
C TYR A 229 -34.21 -1.96 23.87
N GLY A 230 -35.11 -2.78 23.28
CA GLY A 230 -36.49 -2.92 23.76
C GLY A 230 -36.70 -3.96 24.88
N ASN A 231 -35.98 -5.08 24.81
CA ASN A 231 -36.30 -6.25 25.65
C ASN A 231 -35.70 -6.14 27.08
N SER A 232 -36.38 -6.69 28.07
CA SER A 232 -35.84 -6.86 29.43
C SER A 232 -35.65 -8.34 29.76
N GLU A 233 -34.45 -8.74 30.19
CA GLU A 233 -34.19 -10.12 30.60
C GLU A 233 -34.98 -10.52 31.85
N PHE A 234 -35.44 -9.54 32.65
CA PHE A 234 -36.19 -9.81 33.88
C PHE A 234 -37.61 -10.32 33.61
N GLU A 235 -38.19 -10.06 32.44
CA GLU A 235 -39.52 -10.57 32.03
C GLU A 235 -39.58 -12.10 32.06
N LEU A 236 -38.46 -12.78 31.76
CA LEU A 236 -38.36 -14.23 31.83
C LEU A 236 -38.66 -14.77 33.23
N VAL A 237 -38.34 -14.01 34.28
CA VAL A 237 -38.41 -14.43 35.68
C VAL A 237 -39.60 -13.81 36.41
N GLU A 238 -40.47 -13.06 35.71
CA GLU A 238 -41.62 -12.38 36.31
C GLU A 238 -42.54 -13.36 37.06
N GLU A 239 -42.90 -14.47 36.41
CA GLU A 239 -43.81 -15.47 36.98
C GLU A 239 -43.20 -16.14 38.22
N PHE A 240 -41.90 -16.47 38.18
CA PHE A 240 -41.18 -17.05 39.32
C PHE A 240 -41.05 -16.09 40.51
N LEU A 241 -40.73 -14.82 40.26
CA LEU A 241 -40.57 -13.82 41.32
C LEU A 241 -41.91 -13.43 41.95
N ASN A 242 -42.99 -13.41 41.17
CA ASN A 242 -44.35 -13.22 41.66
C ASN A 242 -44.80 -14.37 42.57
N GLN A 243 -44.49 -15.62 42.21
CA GLN A 243 -44.77 -16.79 43.05
C GLN A 243 -43.91 -16.84 44.33
N SER A 244 -42.76 -16.16 44.35
CA SER A 244 -41.78 -16.16 45.44
C SER A 244 -41.91 -14.98 46.42
N ASN A 245 -42.98 -14.18 46.36
CA ASN A 245 -43.17 -12.94 47.14
C ASN A 245 -42.06 -11.88 46.94
N LEU A 246 -41.42 -11.87 45.77
CA LEU A 246 -40.30 -10.99 45.40
C LEU A 246 -40.70 -10.02 44.26
N ARG A 247 -41.97 -9.61 44.22
CA ARG A 247 -42.51 -8.71 43.19
C ARG A 247 -41.84 -7.34 43.19
N ASP A 248 -41.53 -6.79 44.37
CA ASP A 248 -40.90 -5.46 44.47
C ASP A 248 -39.48 -5.46 43.90
N THR A 249 -38.73 -6.56 44.09
CA THR A 249 -37.40 -6.73 43.48
C THR A 249 -37.46 -6.90 41.96
N PHE A 250 -38.51 -7.53 41.42
CA PHE A 250 -38.74 -7.57 39.97
C PHE A 250 -39.05 -6.17 39.42
N LEU A 251 -40.01 -5.46 40.02
CA LEU A 251 -40.44 -4.14 39.53
C LEU A 251 -39.29 -3.12 39.55
N THR A 252 -38.48 -3.12 40.60
CA THR A 252 -37.31 -2.24 40.71
C THR A 252 -36.22 -2.60 39.69
N ALA A 253 -35.86 -3.88 39.57
CA ALA A 253 -34.86 -4.34 38.60
C ALA A 253 -35.31 -4.07 37.14
N ASN A 254 -36.58 -4.32 36.83
CA ASN A 254 -37.14 -4.10 35.51
C ASN A 254 -37.21 -2.61 35.15
N ALA A 255 -37.61 -1.76 36.10
CA ALA A 255 -37.60 -0.30 35.92
C ALA A 255 -36.18 0.23 35.67
N CYS A 256 -35.19 -0.20 36.47
CA CYS A 256 -33.80 0.18 36.26
C CYS A 256 -33.28 -0.28 34.89
N ARG A 257 -33.67 -1.47 34.42
CA ARG A 257 -33.31 -2.00 33.10
C ARG A 257 -33.90 -1.17 31.96
N HIS A 258 -35.16 -0.79 32.04
CA HIS A 258 -35.76 0.09 31.03
C HIS A 258 -35.09 1.46 31.01
N GLU A 259 -34.81 2.04 32.18
CA GLU A 259 -34.08 3.30 32.29
C GLU A 259 -32.66 3.19 31.69
N LEU A 260 -31.94 2.10 31.99
CA LEU A 260 -30.63 1.83 31.39
C LEU A 260 -30.72 1.72 29.86
N ASN A 261 -31.71 1.00 29.33
CA ASN A 261 -31.88 0.86 27.88
C ASN A 261 -32.15 2.22 27.22
N GLU A 262 -32.95 3.09 27.85
CA GLU A 262 -33.22 4.45 27.36
C GLU A 262 -31.95 5.30 27.36
N TYR A 263 -31.19 5.33 28.46
CA TYR A 263 -29.92 6.06 28.51
C TYR A 263 -28.89 5.51 27.52
N THR A 264 -28.85 4.19 27.33
CA THR A 264 -27.95 3.56 26.36
C THR A 264 -28.33 3.95 24.93
N PHE A 265 -29.63 3.99 24.61
CA PHE A 265 -30.12 4.47 23.31
C PHE A 265 -29.78 5.94 23.08
N GLN A 266 -30.05 6.82 24.04
CA GLN A 266 -29.70 8.24 23.96
C GLN A 266 -28.18 8.43 23.77
N ALA A 267 -27.36 7.70 24.53
CA ALA A 267 -25.92 7.70 24.38
C ALA A 267 -25.47 7.23 22.99
N THR A 268 -26.09 6.19 22.44
CA THR A 268 -25.82 5.68 21.08
C THR A 268 -26.04 6.78 20.03
N VAL A 269 -27.14 7.53 20.12
CA VAL A 269 -27.43 8.66 19.23
C VAL A 269 -26.38 9.77 19.37
N LEU A 270 -25.97 10.09 20.59
CA LEU A 270 -24.90 11.07 20.85
C LEU A 270 -23.55 10.61 20.30
N VAL A 271 -23.20 9.32 20.46
CA VAL A 271 -21.97 8.72 19.92
C VAL A 271 -21.96 8.81 18.40
N LYS A 272 -23.07 8.43 17.74
CA LYS A 272 -23.21 8.57 16.29
C LYS A 272 -22.95 10.00 15.82
N ARG A 273 -23.62 10.98 16.46
CA ARG A 273 -23.43 12.40 16.14
C ARG A 273 -21.99 12.86 16.39
N ALA A 274 -21.34 12.38 17.44
CA ALA A 274 -19.93 12.69 17.73
C ALA A 274 -19.00 12.12 16.67
N LEU A 275 -19.16 10.85 16.27
CA LEU A 275 -18.37 10.22 15.22
C LEU A 275 -18.59 10.90 13.85
N GLU A 276 -19.82 11.30 13.52
CA GLU A 276 -20.12 12.09 12.31
C GLU A 276 -19.44 13.46 12.34
N THR A 277 -19.48 14.17 13.47
CA THR A 277 -18.82 15.48 13.64
C THR A 277 -17.29 15.34 13.56
N LEU A 278 -16.73 14.28 14.15
CA LEU A 278 -15.31 13.94 14.03
C LEU A 278 -14.92 13.58 12.60
N SER A 279 -15.80 12.94 11.82
CA SER A 279 -15.60 12.67 10.40
C SER A 279 -15.60 13.96 9.57
N GLN A 280 -16.46 14.93 9.88
CA GLN A 280 -16.44 16.26 9.24
C GLN A 280 -15.13 17.00 9.54
N PHE A 281 -14.69 16.97 10.80
CA PHE A 281 -13.40 17.53 11.20
C PHE A 281 -12.22 16.84 10.49
N SER A 282 -12.26 15.51 10.39
CA SER A 282 -11.28 14.71 9.66
C SER A 282 -11.19 15.13 8.20
N ALA A 283 -12.33 15.29 7.52
CA ALA A 283 -12.36 15.68 6.11
C ALA A 283 -11.62 17.01 5.83
N ILE A 284 -11.58 17.91 6.81
CA ILE A 284 -10.86 19.19 6.74
C ILE A 284 -9.36 19.00 6.99
N ILE A 285 -9.00 18.28 8.06
CA ILE A 285 -7.59 18.09 8.46
C ILE A 285 -6.81 17.22 7.48
N CYS A 286 -7.45 16.31 6.76
CA CYS A 286 -6.77 15.48 5.76
C CYS A 286 -6.12 16.29 4.61
N TYR A 287 -6.41 17.58 4.48
CA TYR A 287 -5.70 18.49 3.56
C TYR A 287 -4.42 19.09 4.15
N TYR A 288 -4.12 18.89 5.43
CA TYR A 288 -2.96 19.53 6.04
C TYR A 288 -1.66 18.82 5.65
N PRO A 289 -0.56 19.57 5.41
CA PRO A 289 0.75 18.98 5.16
C PRO A 289 1.21 18.11 6.32
N LYS A 290 2.01 17.07 6.05
CA LYS A 290 2.56 16.19 7.11
C LYS A 290 3.43 16.94 8.13
N ASP A 291 4.14 17.97 7.69
CA ASP A 291 4.97 18.81 8.57
C ASP A 291 4.17 19.77 9.46
N PHE A 292 2.84 19.81 9.29
CA PHE A 292 1.96 20.66 10.09
C PHE A 292 2.11 20.41 11.59
N GLU A 293 2.30 19.16 12.04
CA GLU A 293 2.48 18.85 13.46
C GLU A 293 3.73 19.52 14.06
N GLN A 294 4.80 19.67 13.27
CA GLN A 294 6.05 20.29 13.72
C GLN A 294 5.92 21.79 13.97
N SER A 295 4.91 22.42 13.33
CA SER A 295 4.55 23.82 13.54
C SER A 295 3.68 24.04 14.79
N HIS A 296 3.15 22.96 15.39
CA HIS A 296 2.26 23.03 16.54
C HIS A 296 3.00 23.47 17.82
N ARG A 297 2.35 24.29 18.66
CA ARG A 297 2.95 24.81 19.91
C ARG A 297 3.36 23.70 20.87
N ASP A 298 2.50 22.70 21.11
CA ASP A 298 2.83 21.59 22.02
C ASP A 298 4.02 20.76 21.54
N PHE A 299 4.25 20.68 20.22
CA PHE A 299 5.43 20.02 19.68
C PHE A 299 6.70 20.77 20.11
N LYS A 300 6.70 22.10 19.97
CA LYS A 300 7.81 22.96 20.43
C LYS A 300 7.97 22.94 21.95
N TYR A 301 6.88 23.03 22.72
CA TYR A 301 6.90 22.99 24.18
C TYR A 301 7.47 21.68 24.71
N ARG A 302 7.08 20.54 24.15
CA ARG A 302 7.67 19.23 24.47
C ARG A 302 9.19 19.24 24.28
N ASP A 303 9.66 19.65 23.10
CA ASP A 303 11.08 19.60 22.75
C ASP A 303 11.92 20.55 23.63
N TRP A 304 11.43 21.76 23.85
CA TRP A 304 12.08 22.73 24.72
C TRP A 304 12.11 22.26 26.19
N CYS A 305 11.00 21.75 26.73
CA CYS A 305 10.97 21.23 28.09
C CYS A 305 11.92 20.03 28.26
N ARG A 306 11.96 19.09 27.31
CA ARG A 306 12.90 17.95 27.34
C ARG A 306 14.35 18.42 27.34
N LYS A 307 14.69 19.41 26.52
CA LYS A 307 16.02 20.01 26.52
C LYS A 307 16.36 20.63 27.89
N LEU A 308 15.43 21.35 28.51
CA LEU A 308 15.63 21.93 29.85
C LEU A 308 15.84 20.88 30.94
N VAL A 309 15.11 19.77 30.89
CA VAL A 309 15.22 18.68 31.87
C VAL A 309 16.57 17.97 31.78
N ASN A 310 17.10 17.82 30.57
CA ASN A 310 18.36 17.12 30.30
C ASN A 310 19.60 17.98 30.58
N GLU A 311 19.63 19.22 30.08
CA GLU A 311 20.82 20.09 30.14
C GLU A 311 20.83 21.03 31.37
N GLY A 312 19.65 21.39 31.90
CA GLY A 312 19.47 22.01 33.22
C GLY A 312 20.34 23.24 33.53
N SER A 313 20.36 24.28 32.70
CA SER A 313 21.14 25.50 32.97
C SER A 313 20.37 26.81 32.76
N ALA A 314 20.87 27.90 33.35
CA ALA A 314 20.31 29.23 33.12
C ALA A 314 20.51 29.73 31.68
N ALA A 315 21.56 29.26 30.99
CA ALA A 315 21.86 29.61 29.59
C ALA A 315 20.88 28.91 28.62
N THR A 316 20.58 27.64 28.86
CA THR A 316 19.60 26.88 28.07
C THR A 316 18.19 27.46 28.19
N CYS A 317 17.81 27.99 29.36
CA CYS A 317 16.56 28.75 29.49
C CYS A 317 16.53 30.00 28.61
N GLN A 318 17.64 30.73 28.48
CA GLN A 318 17.73 31.92 27.64
C GLN A 318 17.65 31.58 26.15
N GLU A 319 18.35 30.53 25.72
CA GLU A 319 18.28 30.02 24.35
C GLU A 319 16.84 29.66 23.96
N ILE A 320 16.14 28.90 24.81
CA ILE A 320 14.74 28.52 24.56
C ILE A 320 13.82 29.73 24.52
N THR A 321 14.03 30.71 25.38
CA THR A 321 13.25 31.97 25.37
C THR A 321 13.44 32.72 24.04
N GLN A 322 14.66 32.73 23.48
CA GLN A 322 14.94 33.32 22.17
C GLN A 322 14.29 32.51 21.03
N ASN A 323 14.38 31.18 21.08
CA ASN A 323 13.74 30.29 20.10
C ASN A 323 12.21 30.48 20.09
N TYR A 324 11.60 30.65 21.26
CA TYR A 324 10.18 30.99 21.39
C TYR A 324 9.85 32.34 20.73
N GLN A 325 10.66 33.39 20.99
CA GLN A 325 10.45 34.70 20.38
C GLN A 325 10.56 34.65 18.85
N GLN A 326 11.50 33.89 18.30
CA GLN A 326 11.64 33.68 16.86
C GLN A 326 10.45 32.90 16.28
N PHE A 327 10.00 31.85 16.96
CA PHE A 327 8.82 31.08 16.56
C PHE A 327 7.56 31.95 16.48
N VAL A 328 7.31 32.81 17.48
CA VAL A 328 6.18 33.74 17.48
C VAL A 328 6.33 34.82 16.39
N ALA A 329 7.55 35.32 16.15
CA ALA A 329 7.80 36.31 15.10
C ALA A 329 7.55 35.73 13.69
N ASN A 330 7.99 34.50 13.43
CA ASN A 330 7.77 33.81 12.15
C ASN A 330 6.29 33.50 11.94
N ALA A 331 5.58 33.05 12.98
CA ALA A 331 4.14 32.82 12.93
C ALA A 331 3.37 34.10 12.53
N ARG A 332 3.79 35.28 13.02
CA ARG A 332 3.21 36.59 12.67
C ARG A 332 3.52 37.06 11.24
N GLN A 333 4.66 36.67 10.66
CA GLN A 333 5.04 37.06 9.30
C GLN A 333 4.32 36.24 8.22
N HIS A 334 4.12 34.94 8.45
CA HIS A 334 3.33 34.07 7.55
C HIS A 334 1.81 34.32 7.68
N ALA A 335 1.39 34.97 8.76
CA ALA A 335 0.02 35.27 9.11
C ALA A 335 -0.66 36.43 8.33
N CYS A 336 -0.05 37.06 7.33
CA CYS A 336 -0.75 38.14 6.62
C CYS A 336 -0.29 38.31 5.18
N GLY A 337 -0.01 37.19 4.50
CA GLY A 337 0.35 37.23 3.10
C GLY A 337 -0.84 37.72 2.24
N PRO A 338 -0.70 38.77 1.40
CA PRO A 338 -1.76 39.20 0.48
C PRO A 338 -2.18 38.08 -0.48
N GLN A 339 -1.30 37.11 -0.73
CA GLN A 339 -1.56 35.91 -1.52
C GLN A 339 -2.61 34.99 -0.87
N ILE A 340 -2.56 34.80 0.45
CA ILE A 340 -3.52 33.95 1.21
C ILE A 340 -4.92 34.57 1.12
N LEU A 341 -5.04 35.87 1.40
CA LEU A 341 -6.32 36.57 1.30
C LEU A 341 -6.88 36.59 -0.13
N SER A 342 -6.02 36.84 -1.12
CA SER A 342 -6.42 36.82 -2.54
C SER A 342 -6.96 35.45 -2.94
N PHE A 343 -6.32 34.36 -2.51
CA PHE A 343 -6.79 33.01 -2.78
C PHE A 343 -8.15 32.72 -2.13
N SER A 344 -8.35 33.11 -0.86
CA SER A 344 -9.65 33.01 -0.18
C SER A 344 -10.78 33.75 -0.90
N TYR A 345 -10.54 34.97 -1.39
CA TYR A 345 -11.53 35.72 -2.15
C TYR A 345 -11.85 35.04 -3.50
N GLN A 346 -10.85 34.55 -4.21
CA GLN A 346 -11.08 33.83 -5.47
C GLN A 346 -11.88 32.54 -5.24
N LEU A 347 -11.55 31.75 -4.20
CA LEU A 347 -12.33 30.56 -3.83
C LEU A 347 -13.78 30.90 -3.50
N LYS A 348 -14.03 31.99 -2.75
CA LYS A 348 -15.40 32.43 -2.42
C LYS A 348 -16.21 32.78 -3.67
N ASN A 349 -15.58 33.47 -4.63
CA ASN A 349 -16.22 33.77 -5.91
C ASN A 349 -16.51 32.48 -6.71
N ILE A 350 -15.58 31.53 -6.73
CA ILE A 350 -15.81 30.21 -7.35
C ILE A 350 -16.99 29.48 -6.69
N ILE A 351 -17.10 29.52 -5.36
CA ILE A 351 -18.22 28.91 -4.63
C ILE A 351 -19.54 29.60 -5.00
N SER A 352 -19.59 30.93 -5.08
CA SER A 352 -20.81 31.64 -5.46
C SER A 352 -21.22 31.36 -6.90
N ASP A 353 -20.27 31.34 -7.82
CA ASP A 353 -20.53 31.11 -9.24
C ASP A 353 -20.99 29.67 -9.49
N THR A 354 -20.35 28.68 -8.83
CA THR A 354 -20.75 27.27 -8.93
C THR A 354 -22.10 27.01 -8.26
N ALA A 355 -22.37 27.62 -7.10
CA ALA A 355 -23.67 27.51 -6.44
C ALA A 355 -24.81 28.15 -7.27
N PHE A 356 -24.53 29.27 -7.95
CA PHE A 356 -25.48 29.89 -8.88
C PHE A 356 -25.79 28.96 -10.06
N LYS A 357 -24.76 28.42 -10.73
CA LYS A 357 -24.92 27.41 -11.80
C LYS A 357 -25.73 26.20 -11.34
N LEU A 358 -25.48 25.70 -10.13
CA LEU A 358 -26.23 24.58 -9.56
C LEU A 358 -27.71 24.93 -9.37
N SER A 359 -28.02 26.12 -8.85
CA SER A 359 -29.40 26.59 -8.67
C SER A 359 -30.14 26.65 -10.00
N ASP A 360 -29.49 27.16 -11.05
CA ASP A 360 -30.05 27.23 -12.40
C ASP A 360 -30.33 25.83 -12.96
N LEU A 361 -29.38 24.89 -12.84
CA LEU A 361 -29.57 23.50 -13.29
C LEU A 361 -30.70 22.79 -12.55
N VAL A 362 -30.81 22.98 -11.24
CA VAL A 362 -31.90 22.41 -10.42
C VAL A 362 -33.25 23.00 -10.86
N ALA A 363 -33.31 24.30 -11.17
CA ALA A 363 -34.52 24.94 -11.69
C ALA A 363 -34.90 24.38 -13.08
N CYS A 364 -33.94 24.22 -13.99
CA CYS A 364 -34.16 23.60 -15.30
C CYS A 364 -34.68 22.15 -15.16
N ASN A 365 -34.07 21.34 -14.30
CA ASN A 365 -34.52 19.96 -14.07
C ASN A 365 -35.94 19.90 -13.46
N ALA A 366 -36.26 20.82 -12.55
CA ALA A 366 -37.61 20.93 -11.99
C ALA A 366 -38.65 21.34 -13.06
N GLN A 367 -38.30 22.23 -14.01
CA GLN A 367 -39.17 22.58 -15.13
C GLN A 367 -39.46 21.36 -16.02
N GLU A 368 -38.42 20.62 -16.42
CA GLU A 368 -38.55 19.43 -17.27
C GLU A 368 -39.42 18.33 -16.62
N LEU A 369 -39.30 18.15 -15.30
CA LEU A 369 -40.13 17.22 -14.51
C LEU A 369 -41.58 17.69 -14.39
N ASN A 370 -41.82 18.98 -14.17
CA ASN A 370 -43.16 19.55 -13.92
C ASN A 370 -44.03 19.70 -15.19
N GLU A 371 -43.43 19.69 -16.38
CA GLU A 371 -44.15 19.73 -17.66
C GLU A 371 -45.04 18.50 -17.92
N SER A 372 -44.92 17.43 -17.12
CA SER A 372 -45.64 16.17 -17.34
C SER A 372 -46.35 15.73 -16.05
N THR A 373 -47.66 15.47 -16.12
CA THR A 373 -48.46 14.99 -14.97
C THR A 373 -48.22 13.51 -14.64
N VAL A 374 -47.54 12.78 -15.53
CA VAL A 374 -47.23 11.36 -15.45
C VAL A 374 -45.71 11.17 -15.30
N PRO A 375 -45.23 10.28 -14.42
CA PRO A 375 -43.82 9.92 -14.34
C PRO A 375 -43.22 9.56 -15.71
N ILE A 376 -42.01 10.05 -16.00
CA ILE A 376 -41.40 9.91 -17.34
C ILE A 376 -41.15 8.45 -17.73
N ASP A 377 -40.78 7.59 -16.79
CA ASP A 377 -40.62 6.15 -17.05
C ASP A 377 -41.94 5.53 -17.55
N GLN A 378 -43.07 5.94 -16.94
CA GLN A 378 -44.40 5.50 -17.38
C GLN A 378 -44.79 6.10 -18.73
N LEU A 379 -44.39 7.35 -19.03
CA LEU A 379 -44.61 7.96 -20.36
C LEU A 379 -43.85 7.22 -21.47
N TYR A 380 -42.62 6.79 -21.18
CA TYR A 380 -41.82 5.99 -22.11
C TYR A 380 -42.39 4.57 -22.28
N GLU A 381 -42.77 3.90 -21.19
CA GLU A 381 -43.45 2.59 -21.26
C GLU A 381 -44.77 2.66 -22.02
N ASN A 382 -45.54 3.75 -21.86
CA ASN A 382 -46.77 3.98 -22.62
C ASN A 382 -46.50 4.19 -24.11
N ALA A 383 -45.40 4.85 -24.48
CA ALA A 383 -44.99 4.97 -25.88
C ALA A 383 -44.60 3.60 -26.48
N LEU A 384 -43.85 2.79 -25.73
CA LEU A 384 -43.48 1.43 -26.14
C LEU A 384 -44.69 0.50 -26.25
N SER A 385 -45.64 0.58 -25.32
CA SER A 385 -46.87 -0.23 -25.36
C SER A 385 -47.74 0.14 -26.57
N THR A 386 -47.79 1.42 -26.93
CA THR A 386 -48.47 1.91 -28.15
C THR A 386 -47.82 1.34 -29.42
N ILE A 387 -46.50 1.35 -29.51
CA ILE A 387 -45.76 0.75 -30.64
C ILE A 387 -46.00 -0.77 -30.71
N ASN A 388 -45.93 -1.46 -29.57
CA ASN A 388 -46.20 -2.90 -29.51
C ASN A 388 -47.64 -3.25 -29.88
N ALA A 389 -48.61 -2.42 -29.50
CA ALA A 389 -50.02 -2.60 -29.86
C ALA A 389 -50.24 -2.45 -31.38
N ILE A 390 -49.61 -1.45 -32.01
CA ILE A 390 -49.68 -1.26 -33.48
C ILE A 390 -48.97 -2.41 -34.21
N ALA A 391 -47.85 -2.92 -33.66
CA ALA A 391 -47.12 -4.05 -34.23
C ALA A 391 -47.85 -5.40 -34.12
N LEU A 392 -48.66 -5.61 -33.08
CA LEU A 392 -49.45 -6.83 -32.84
C LEU A 392 -50.83 -6.81 -33.53
N GLY A 393 -51.36 -5.63 -33.82
CA GLY A 393 -52.73 -5.45 -34.29
C GLY A 393 -53.02 -5.86 -35.74
N ASN A 394 -52.09 -5.65 -36.69
CA ASN A 394 -52.27 -5.95 -38.13
C ASN A 394 -50.93 -6.09 -38.89
N THR A 395 -50.90 -6.87 -39.99
CA THR A 395 -49.74 -6.95 -40.92
C THR A 395 -49.41 -5.59 -41.54
N ASN A 396 -50.42 -4.80 -41.88
CA ASN A 396 -50.28 -3.45 -42.44
C ASN A 396 -49.75 -2.45 -41.39
N GLY A 397 -50.07 -2.66 -40.11
CA GLY A 397 -49.56 -1.85 -39.00
C GLY A 397 -48.05 -2.00 -38.82
N ARG A 398 -47.52 -3.23 -38.94
CA ARG A 398 -46.07 -3.48 -38.88
C ARG A 398 -45.31 -2.87 -40.06
N GLN A 399 -45.85 -2.95 -41.28
CA GLN A 399 -45.25 -2.27 -42.44
C GLN A 399 -45.31 -0.75 -42.30
N SER A 400 -46.43 -0.20 -41.80
CA SER A 400 -46.58 1.24 -41.52
C SER A 400 -45.56 1.74 -40.48
N LEU A 401 -45.33 0.97 -39.40
CA LEU A 401 -44.30 1.26 -38.39
C LEU A 401 -42.89 1.23 -38.96
N LEU A 402 -42.60 0.29 -39.86
CA LEU A 402 -41.28 0.17 -40.49
C LEU A 402 -40.98 1.38 -41.40
N PHE A 403 -41.94 1.86 -42.19
CA PHE A 403 -41.77 3.09 -43.00
C PHE A 403 -41.74 4.37 -42.17
N ALA A 404 -42.60 4.48 -41.15
CA ALA A 404 -42.60 5.62 -40.22
C ALA A 404 -41.28 5.68 -39.42
N GLY A 405 -40.78 4.53 -38.97
CA GLY A 405 -39.50 4.40 -38.26
C GLY A 405 -38.30 4.74 -39.14
N LEU A 406 -38.30 4.32 -40.40
CA LEU A 406 -37.25 4.68 -41.37
C LEU A 406 -37.18 6.18 -41.64
N GLN A 407 -38.33 6.84 -41.83
CA GLN A 407 -38.38 8.30 -42.00
C GLN A 407 -37.77 9.02 -40.79
N LEU A 408 -38.17 8.62 -39.58
CA LEU A 408 -37.63 9.17 -38.35
C LEU A 408 -36.11 8.97 -38.24
N CYS A 409 -35.60 7.79 -38.58
CA CYS A 409 -34.16 7.50 -38.56
C CYS A 409 -33.39 8.33 -39.60
N LEU A 410 -33.97 8.56 -40.79
CA LEU A 410 -33.40 9.44 -41.82
C LEU A 410 -33.29 10.90 -41.34
N ASP A 411 -34.36 11.43 -40.76
CA ASP A 411 -34.40 12.81 -40.27
C ASP A 411 -33.42 13.03 -39.11
N LEU A 412 -33.32 12.05 -38.20
CA LEU A 412 -32.34 12.05 -37.11
C LEU A 412 -30.91 11.94 -37.63
N ASN A 413 -30.64 11.08 -38.61
CA ASN A 413 -29.32 10.94 -39.20
C ASN A 413 -28.87 12.23 -39.92
N HIS A 414 -29.78 12.88 -40.64
CA HIS A 414 -29.50 14.17 -41.28
C HIS A 414 -29.18 15.26 -40.24
N SER A 415 -29.96 15.32 -39.16
CA SER A 415 -29.71 16.25 -38.06
C SER A 415 -28.38 15.99 -37.36
N TYR A 416 -28.03 14.72 -37.17
CA TYR A 416 -26.76 14.31 -36.57
C TYR A 416 -25.56 14.64 -37.46
N LEU A 417 -25.67 14.38 -38.78
CA LEU A 417 -24.64 14.74 -39.75
C LEU A 417 -24.40 16.25 -39.80
N LEU A 418 -25.46 17.07 -39.73
CA LEU A 418 -25.32 18.52 -39.67
C LEU A 418 -24.56 18.97 -38.41
N MET A 419 -24.81 18.31 -37.28
CA MET A 419 -24.11 18.58 -36.02
C MET A 419 -22.62 18.16 -36.07
N GLU A 420 -22.28 17.08 -36.77
CA GLU A 420 -20.87 16.72 -37.01
C GLU A 420 -20.18 17.67 -37.99
N GLN A 421 -20.90 18.16 -38.99
CA GLN A 421 -20.38 19.17 -39.92
C GLN A 421 -20.09 20.51 -39.19
N THR A 422 -20.93 20.93 -38.25
CA THR A 422 -20.66 22.13 -37.43
C THR A 422 -19.49 21.92 -36.47
N ALA A 423 -19.30 20.71 -35.93
CA ALA A 423 -18.11 20.38 -35.16
C ALA A 423 -16.84 20.37 -36.02
N SER A 424 -16.92 19.87 -37.26
CA SER A 424 -15.80 19.87 -38.22
C SER A 424 -15.36 21.30 -38.58
N THR A 425 -16.30 22.23 -38.77
CA THR A 425 -15.99 23.64 -39.04
C THR A 425 -15.43 24.39 -37.83
N ALA A 426 -15.74 23.96 -36.60
CA ALA A 426 -15.18 24.52 -35.37
C ALA A 426 -13.67 24.21 -35.19
N GLY A 427 -13.18 23.09 -35.74
CA GLY A 427 -11.76 22.73 -35.70
C GLY A 427 -11.17 22.71 -34.29
N ASP A 428 -10.04 23.39 -34.10
CA ASP A 428 -9.33 23.51 -32.81
C ASP A 428 -10.16 24.19 -31.70
N SER A 429 -11.23 24.91 -32.05
CA SER A 429 -12.15 25.56 -31.11
C SER A 429 -13.30 24.65 -30.66
N LEU A 430 -13.29 23.36 -30.99
CA LEU A 430 -14.37 22.42 -30.63
C LEU A 430 -14.61 22.34 -29.12
N ILE A 431 -13.58 22.54 -28.29
CA ILE A 431 -13.72 22.57 -26.83
C ILE A 431 -14.68 23.69 -26.35
N GLU A 432 -14.78 24.79 -27.10
CA GLU A 432 -15.63 25.95 -26.79
C GLU A 432 -17.00 25.87 -27.46
N LEU A 433 -17.26 24.85 -28.28
CA LEU A 433 -18.54 24.66 -28.97
C LEU A 433 -19.66 24.38 -27.95
N GLN A 434 -20.65 25.26 -27.95
CA GLN A 434 -21.88 25.11 -27.18
C GLN A 434 -23.05 24.82 -28.14
N ILE A 435 -23.78 23.75 -27.85
CA ILE A 435 -25.00 23.35 -28.55
C ILE A 435 -26.11 23.40 -27.52
N ASN A 436 -27.13 24.25 -27.73
CA ASN A 436 -28.22 24.49 -26.78
C ASN A 436 -27.73 24.86 -25.36
N ASP A 437 -26.76 25.77 -25.27
CA ASP A 437 -26.10 26.22 -24.03
C ASP A 437 -25.32 25.13 -23.25
N ASN A 438 -25.23 23.91 -23.78
CA ASN A 438 -24.46 22.80 -23.22
C ASN A 438 -23.18 22.55 -24.01
N TRP A 439 -22.18 21.96 -23.35
CA TRP A 439 -21.01 21.43 -24.06
C TRP A 439 -21.44 20.40 -25.11
N PHE A 440 -20.78 20.35 -26.27
CA PHE A 440 -21.25 19.56 -27.43
C PHE A 440 -21.42 18.05 -27.13
N LEU A 441 -20.60 17.47 -26.26
CA LEU A 441 -20.50 16.02 -26.05
C LEU A 441 -21.85 15.37 -25.62
N PRO A 442 -22.57 15.88 -24.61
CA PRO A 442 -23.92 15.42 -24.27
C PRO A 442 -24.89 15.34 -25.45
N GLU A 443 -24.91 16.35 -26.33
CA GLU A 443 -25.82 16.38 -27.49
C GLU A 443 -25.45 15.32 -28.53
N PHE A 444 -24.14 15.08 -28.75
CA PHE A 444 -23.65 13.98 -29.59
C PHE A 444 -24.02 12.61 -29.02
N TYR A 445 -23.84 12.43 -27.71
CA TYR A 445 -24.20 11.19 -27.01
C TYR A 445 -25.71 10.93 -27.06
N MET A 446 -26.55 11.94 -26.82
CA MET A 446 -28.01 11.79 -26.93
C MET A 446 -28.45 11.41 -28.35
N ALA A 447 -27.92 12.06 -29.37
CA ALA A 447 -28.31 11.81 -30.75
C ALA A 447 -27.93 10.38 -31.21
N ILE A 448 -26.71 9.93 -30.89
CA ILE A 448 -26.25 8.59 -31.29
C ILE A 448 -26.94 7.46 -30.50
N THR A 449 -27.19 7.66 -29.20
CA THR A 449 -27.93 6.69 -28.37
C THR A 449 -29.39 6.61 -28.79
N GLN A 450 -30.02 7.74 -29.15
CA GLN A 450 -31.38 7.76 -29.70
C GLN A 450 -31.48 6.99 -31.01
N MET A 451 -30.56 7.23 -31.95
CA MET A 451 -30.54 6.47 -33.21
C MET A 451 -30.35 4.98 -32.96
N SER A 452 -29.37 4.59 -32.14
CA SER A 452 -29.12 3.17 -31.82
C SER A 452 -30.32 2.49 -31.15
N ALA A 453 -30.95 3.16 -30.17
CA ALA A 453 -32.12 2.63 -29.48
C ALA A 453 -33.32 2.46 -30.42
N LEU A 454 -33.59 3.46 -31.29
CA LEU A 454 -34.66 3.37 -32.28
C LEU A 454 -34.44 2.25 -33.29
N TYR A 455 -33.20 2.05 -33.77
CA TYR A 455 -32.91 0.93 -34.66
C TYR A 455 -33.12 -0.43 -34.00
N GLN A 456 -32.74 -0.57 -32.72
CA GLN A 456 -32.94 -1.80 -31.97
C GLN A 456 -34.43 -2.05 -31.72
N ILE A 457 -35.19 -1.07 -31.23
CA ILE A 457 -36.59 -1.21 -30.85
C ILE A 457 -37.50 -1.45 -32.07
N LEU A 458 -37.30 -0.69 -33.15
CA LEU A 458 -38.22 -0.70 -34.29
C LEU A 458 -37.94 -1.85 -35.27
N PHE A 459 -36.71 -2.40 -35.30
CA PHE A 459 -36.30 -3.39 -36.30
C PHE A 459 -35.79 -4.72 -35.71
N GLU A 460 -35.91 -4.94 -34.39
CA GLU A 460 -35.38 -6.13 -33.68
C GLU A 460 -35.83 -7.48 -34.26
N LYS A 461 -37.08 -7.59 -34.73
CA LYS A 461 -37.64 -8.86 -35.23
C LYS A 461 -37.30 -9.15 -36.69
N ASP A 462 -36.76 -8.18 -37.43
CA ASP A 462 -36.32 -8.32 -38.82
C ASP A 462 -34.80 -8.63 -38.91
N THR A 463 -34.15 -8.88 -37.75
CA THR A 463 -32.71 -9.12 -37.58
C THR A 463 -32.26 -10.58 -37.74
N GLN A 464 -33.16 -11.56 -37.63
CA GLN A 464 -32.79 -12.98 -37.45
C GLN A 464 -32.40 -13.73 -38.75
N LYS A 465 -32.33 -13.06 -39.90
CA LYS A 465 -31.90 -13.67 -41.17
C LYS A 465 -30.71 -12.91 -41.75
N ALA A 466 -29.62 -13.66 -41.97
CA ALA A 466 -28.33 -13.30 -42.57
C ALA A 466 -27.33 -12.56 -41.66
N SER A 467 -26.22 -13.25 -41.35
CA SER A 467 -25.08 -12.80 -40.54
C SER A 467 -24.03 -11.98 -41.32
N SER A 468 -24.33 -11.53 -42.54
CA SER A 468 -23.36 -10.95 -43.48
C SER A 468 -23.95 -9.81 -44.34
N ASP A 469 -24.75 -8.91 -43.73
CA ASP A 469 -25.38 -7.79 -44.44
C ASP A 469 -24.90 -6.42 -43.92
N CYS A 470 -24.96 -5.38 -44.77
CA CYS A 470 -24.67 -3.97 -44.44
C CYS A 470 -25.40 -3.48 -43.17
N TYR A 471 -26.60 -4.00 -42.93
CA TYR A 471 -27.37 -3.76 -41.71
C TYR A 471 -26.66 -4.22 -40.43
N ALA A 472 -26.13 -5.46 -40.40
CA ALA A 472 -25.50 -6.04 -39.22
C ALA A 472 -24.16 -5.34 -38.91
N THR A 473 -23.41 -5.00 -39.96
CA THR A 473 -22.17 -4.21 -39.86
C THR A 473 -22.46 -2.80 -39.36
N GLY A 474 -23.41 -2.08 -39.96
CA GLY A 474 -23.80 -0.73 -39.53
C GLY A 474 -24.29 -0.68 -38.09
N LEU A 475 -25.08 -1.67 -37.65
CA LEU A 475 -25.59 -1.74 -36.27
C LEU A 475 -24.48 -2.02 -35.26
N SER A 476 -23.51 -2.88 -35.62
CA SER A 476 -22.33 -3.16 -34.80
C SER A 476 -21.43 -1.94 -34.68
N CYS A 477 -21.20 -1.19 -35.78
CA CYS A 477 -20.49 0.08 -35.76
C CYS A 477 -21.20 1.13 -34.90
N LEU A 478 -22.52 1.28 -35.05
CA LEU A 478 -23.31 2.24 -34.29
C LEU A 478 -23.28 1.93 -32.79
N SER A 479 -23.40 0.64 -32.41
CA SER A 479 -23.28 0.20 -31.01
C SER A 479 -21.87 0.44 -30.45
N ALA A 480 -20.82 0.26 -31.24
CA ALA A 480 -19.45 0.54 -30.83
C ALA A 480 -19.24 2.05 -30.63
N CYS A 481 -19.77 2.91 -31.52
CA CYS A 481 -19.73 4.36 -31.35
C CYS A 481 -20.47 4.82 -30.09
N VAL A 482 -21.66 4.26 -29.81
CA VAL A 482 -22.38 4.50 -28.54
C VAL A 482 -21.49 4.15 -27.34
N GLY A 483 -20.83 2.99 -27.38
CA GLY A 483 -19.94 2.54 -26.31
C GLY A 483 -18.71 3.43 -26.08
N ILE A 484 -18.23 4.14 -27.11
CA ILE A 484 -17.15 5.13 -27.01
C ILE A 484 -17.68 6.46 -26.45
N PHE A 485 -18.80 6.99 -26.96
CA PHE A 485 -19.37 8.23 -26.42
C PHE A 485 -19.80 8.08 -24.96
N ASP A 486 -20.35 6.92 -24.58
CA ASP A 486 -20.64 6.56 -23.19
C ASP A 486 -19.38 6.62 -22.32
N HIS A 487 -18.27 6.05 -22.81
CA HIS A 487 -16.98 6.09 -22.13
C HIS A 487 -16.41 7.50 -21.99
N LEU A 488 -16.50 8.33 -23.04
CA LEU A 488 -16.04 9.72 -23.01
C LEU A 488 -16.85 10.59 -22.04
N GLN A 489 -18.16 10.38 -21.99
CA GLN A 489 -19.05 11.05 -21.03
C GLN A 489 -18.69 10.65 -19.59
N ASN A 490 -18.62 9.34 -19.33
CA ASN A 490 -18.23 8.79 -18.03
C ASN A 490 -16.82 9.24 -17.62
N MET A 491 -15.86 9.28 -18.55
CA MET A 491 -14.50 9.76 -18.31
C MET A 491 -14.48 11.19 -17.77
N ASN A 492 -15.19 12.12 -18.43
CA ASN A 492 -15.24 13.52 -17.99
C ASN A 492 -15.92 13.66 -16.61
N GLU A 493 -17.00 12.92 -16.37
CA GLU A 493 -17.75 13.00 -15.12
C GLU A 493 -17.02 12.33 -13.95
N CYS A 494 -16.52 11.11 -14.11
CA CYS A 494 -15.75 10.41 -13.08
C CYS A 494 -14.49 11.17 -12.68
N ILE A 495 -13.79 11.79 -13.66
CA ILE A 495 -12.60 12.59 -13.34
C ILE A 495 -12.98 13.85 -12.55
N ALA A 496 -14.05 14.54 -12.93
CA ALA A 496 -14.50 15.74 -12.23
C ALA A 496 -15.05 15.46 -10.83
N ARG A 497 -15.79 14.36 -10.68
CA ARG A 497 -16.51 13.99 -9.46
C ARG A 497 -15.61 13.31 -8.42
N ASP A 498 -14.96 12.23 -8.83
CA ASP A 498 -14.33 11.30 -7.90
C ASP A 498 -12.81 11.52 -7.89
N PHE A 499 -12.17 11.51 -9.06
CA PHE A 499 -10.71 11.58 -9.17
C PHE A 499 -10.10 12.90 -8.67
N LEU A 500 -10.70 14.03 -9.03
CA LEU A 500 -10.16 15.35 -8.70
C LEU A 500 -10.10 15.59 -7.19
N SER A 501 -11.06 15.07 -6.43
CA SER A 501 -11.09 15.20 -4.97
C SER A 501 -9.92 14.47 -4.31
N ASP A 502 -9.65 13.23 -4.71
CA ASP A 502 -8.54 12.43 -4.18
C ASP A 502 -7.18 12.99 -4.62
N ALA A 503 -7.06 13.41 -5.89
CA ALA A 503 -5.84 14.05 -6.40
C ALA A 503 -5.51 15.33 -5.61
N MET A 504 -6.49 16.21 -5.40
CA MET A 504 -6.30 17.45 -4.64
C MET A 504 -5.91 17.16 -3.18
N ARG A 505 -6.56 16.20 -2.52
CA ARG A 505 -6.21 15.79 -1.15
C ARG A 505 -4.77 15.28 -1.07
N GLY A 506 -4.37 14.36 -1.93
CA GLY A 506 -3.03 13.77 -1.95
C GLY A 506 -1.92 14.79 -2.22
N ILE A 507 -2.18 15.77 -3.10
CA ILE A 507 -1.22 16.82 -3.45
C ILE A 507 -1.10 17.87 -2.34
N ILE A 508 -2.23 18.36 -1.80
CA ILE A 508 -2.20 19.40 -0.76
C ILE A 508 -1.58 18.85 0.53
N SER A 509 -1.91 17.61 0.91
CA SER A 509 -1.37 16.94 2.11
C SER A 509 0.11 16.54 2.01
N GLU A 510 0.74 16.68 0.84
CA GLU A 510 2.13 16.26 0.57
C GLU A 510 2.33 14.76 0.82
N ASN A 511 1.40 13.93 0.35
CA ASN A 511 1.61 12.50 0.36
C ASN A 511 2.78 12.16 -0.58
N GLN A 512 3.90 11.71 0.00
CA GLN A 512 5.11 11.35 -0.72
C GLN A 512 4.85 10.45 -1.94
N SER A 513 3.99 9.43 -1.80
CA SER A 513 3.67 8.51 -2.90
C SER A 513 2.97 9.22 -4.08
N VAL A 514 2.14 10.23 -3.81
CA VAL A 514 1.44 11.01 -4.82
C VAL A 514 2.41 11.98 -5.50
N ILE A 515 3.28 12.63 -4.73
CA ILE A 515 4.32 13.52 -5.27
C ILE A 515 5.32 12.73 -6.14
N ASP A 516 5.76 11.56 -5.69
CA ASP A 516 6.65 10.67 -6.45
C ASP A 516 5.98 10.23 -7.76
N MET A 517 4.69 9.86 -7.72
CA MET A 517 3.92 9.52 -8.92
C MET A 517 3.84 10.69 -9.90
N ILE A 518 3.52 11.90 -9.44
CA ILE A 518 3.45 13.10 -10.29
C ILE A 518 4.82 13.41 -10.90
N SER A 519 5.90 13.25 -10.13
CA SER A 519 7.26 13.40 -10.62
C SER A 519 7.59 12.36 -11.69
N ALA A 520 7.18 11.10 -11.49
CA ALA A 520 7.40 10.01 -12.45
C ALA A 520 6.63 10.26 -13.76
N VAL A 521 5.38 10.72 -13.69
CA VAL A 521 4.58 11.11 -14.87
C VAL A 521 5.20 12.31 -15.60
N SER A 522 5.72 13.28 -14.85
CA SER A 522 6.40 14.46 -15.44
C SER A 522 7.74 14.07 -16.09
N ASN A 523 8.47 13.12 -15.48
CA ASN A 523 9.74 12.60 -15.99
C ASN A 523 9.57 11.73 -17.26
N LEU A 524 8.35 11.34 -17.65
CA LEU A 524 8.13 10.71 -18.95
C LEU A 524 8.59 11.62 -20.11
N GLN A 525 8.73 12.93 -19.87
CA GLN A 525 9.15 13.92 -20.86
C GLN A 525 10.68 14.09 -20.99
N THR A 526 11.50 13.64 -20.04
CA THR A 526 12.90 14.12 -19.91
C THR A 526 13.87 13.59 -20.96
N ASP A 527 13.55 12.49 -21.65
CA ASP A 527 14.45 11.88 -22.65
C ASP A 527 13.92 11.98 -24.08
N VAL A 528 12.80 12.67 -24.30
CA VAL A 528 12.17 12.88 -25.60
C VAL A 528 12.12 14.38 -25.90
N ILE A 529 12.06 14.75 -27.18
CA ILE A 529 11.70 16.11 -27.61
C ILE A 529 10.44 16.55 -26.82
N PRO A 530 10.35 17.81 -26.32
CA PRO A 530 9.18 18.28 -25.58
C PRO A 530 7.87 17.88 -26.25
N LEU A 531 6.87 17.42 -25.48
CA LEU A 531 5.63 16.82 -26.04
C LEU A 531 4.94 17.72 -27.09
N ALA A 532 4.98 19.04 -26.90
CA ALA A 532 4.43 20.00 -27.85
C ALA A 532 5.18 20.02 -29.20
N GLU A 533 6.50 19.90 -29.17
CA GLU A 533 7.34 19.79 -30.38
C GLU A 533 7.14 18.44 -31.06
N LEU A 534 7.10 17.34 -30.29
CA LEU A 534 6.81 16.00 -30.80
C LEU A 534 5.44 15.93 -31.50
N LEU A 535 4.40 16.53 -30.90
CA LEU A 535 3.08 16.65 -31.55
C LEU A 535 3.14 17.42 -32.85
N ASN A 536 3.95 18.49 -32.91
CA ASN A 536 4.10 19.30 -34.11
C ASN A 536 4.79 18.50 -35.23
N GLU A 537 5.80 17.70 -34.90
CA GLU A 537 6.45 16.79 -35.86
C GLU A 537 5.51 15.69 -36.35
N LEU A 538 4.73 15.08 -35.45
CA LEU A 538 3.72 14.07 -35.81
C LEU A 538 2.62 14.65 -36.69
N ASN A 539 2.15 15.87 -36.42
CA ASN A 539 1.16 16.55 -37.26
C ASN A 539 1.72 16.86 -38.66
N ARG A 540 2.99 17.27 -38.77
CA ARG A 540 3.68 17.43 -40.07
C ARG A 540 3.87 16.11 -40.79
N HIS A 541 4.18 15.04 -40.04
CA HIS A 541 4.26 13.69 -40.59
C HIS A 541 2.90 13.24 -41.14
N LEU A 542 1.82 13.42 -40.38
CA LEU A 542 0.44 13.15 -40.80
C LEU A 542 0.09 13.91 -42.09
N GLN A 543 0.42 15.20 -42.19
CA GLN A 543 0.22 15.98 -43.42
C GLN A 543 0.97 15.39 -44.62
N CYS A 544 2.22 14.93 -44.43
CA CYS A 544 2.98 14.29 -45.50
C CYS A 544 2.36 12.95 -45.95
N VAL A 545 1.88 12.15 -44.98
CA VAL A 545 1.19 10.87 -45.26
C VAL A 545 -0.13 11.10 -46.00
N VAL A 546 -0.92 12.09 -45.58
CA VAL A 546 -2.16 12.49 -46.29
C VAL A 546 -1.87 12.94 -47.72
N MET A 547 -0.79 13.69 -47.94
CA MET A 547 -0.37 14.18 -49.26
C MET A 547 0.36 13.11 -50.10
N ASN A 548 0.58 11.90 -49.58
CA ASN A 548 1.38 10.84 -50.20
C ASN A 548 2.82 11.29 -50.58
N VAL A 549 3.48 12.07 -49.72
CA VAL A 549 4.86 12.57 -49.90
C VAL A 549 5.80 11.93 -48.86
N PRO A 550 7.06 11.57 -49.22
CA PRO A 550 8.04 11.08 -48.25
C PRO A 550 8.28 12.10 -47.11
N SER A 551 8.15 11.65 -45.86
CA SER A 551 8.21 12.54 -44.70
C SER A 551 9.59 12.53 -44.02
N SER A 552 10.18 13.70 -43.82
CA SER A 552 11.39 13.88 -42.98
C SER A 552 11.13 13.70 -41.48
N HIS A 553 9.86 13.69 -41.07
CA HIS A 553 9.43 13.64 -39.67
C HIS A 553 9.04 12.23 -39.21
N ALA A 554 9.35 11.18 -39.99
CA ALA A 554 9.00 9.80 -39.66
C ALA A 554 9.66 9.29 -38.35
N HIS A 555 10.84 9.80 -37.99
CA HIS A 555 11.55 9.49 -36.75
C HIS A 555 10.76 9.85 -35.47
N ALA A 556 9.76 10.72 -35.57
CA ALA A 556 8.87 11.03 -34.46
C ALA A 556 8.09 9.80 -33.96
N LEU A 557 7.84 8.81 -34.84
CA LEU A 557 7.20 7.54 -34.46
C LEU A 557 8.09 6.71 -33.52
N ASP A 558 9.41 6.69 -33.74
CA ASP A 558 10.36 5.97 -32.87
C ASP A 558 10.37 6.58 -31.45
N SER A 559 10.28 7.91 -31.36
CA SER A 559 10.15 8.64 -30.09
C SER A 559 8.86 8.30 -29.35
N VAL A 560 7.75 8.11 -30.07
CA VAL A 560 6.47 7.68 -29.48
C VAL A 560 6.54 6.23 -29.01
N ASP A 561 7.21 5.33 -29.73
CA ASP A 561 7.39 3.95 -29.28
C ASP A 561 8.22 3.84 -27.99
N GLN A 562 9.24 4.70 -27.84
CA GLN A 562 9.95 4.83 -26.57
C GLN A 562 9.03 5.32 -25.45
N LEU A 563 8.18 6.32 -25.72
CA LEU A 563 7.19 6.82 -24.76
C LEU A 563 6.16 5.73 -24.36
N LYS A 564 5.67 4.94 -25.33
CA LYS A 564 4.78 3.79 -25.08
C LYS A 564 5.43 2.80 -24.12
N ARG A 565 6.69 2.40 -24.37
CA ARG A 565 7.43 1.46 -23.49
C ARG A 565 7.57 2.00 -22.07
N LYS A 566 7.89 3.28 -21.90
CA LYS A 566 7.99 3.92 -20.58
C LYS A 566 6.65 3.96 -19.85
N LEU A 567 5.57 4.30 -20.56
CA LEU A 567 4.23 4.34 -19.99
C LEU A 567 3.77 2.96 -19.50
N THR A 568 4.07 1.90 -20.27
CA THR A 568 3.81 0.51 -19.88
C THR A 568 4.66 0.09 -18.68
N ALA A 569 5.97 0.38 -18.70
CA ALA A 569 6.88 0.06 -17.59
C ALA A 569 6.45 0.75 -16.29
N LEU A 570 6.01 2.00 -16.35
CA LEU A 570 5.49 2.73 -15.19
C LEU A 570 4.20 2.08 -14.65
N GLY A 571 3.29 1.68 -15.56
CA GLY A 571 2.08 0.94 -15.18
C GLY A 571 2.37 -0.40 -14.50
N ASP A 572 3.30 -1.18 -15.05
CA ASP A 572 3.70 -2.47 -14.48
C ASP A 572 4.38 -2.31 -13.11
N SER A 573 5.19 -1.27 -12.94
CA SER A 573 5.82 -0.95 -11.65
C SER A 573 4.78 -0.68 -10.56
N PHE A 574 3.72 0.07 -10.87
CA PHE A 574 2.65 0.34 -9.91
C PHE A 574 1.74 -0.87 -9.67
N ARG A 575 1.48 -1.72 -10.68
CA ARG A 575 0.67 -2.95 -10.52
C ARG A 575 1.34 -4.03 -9.67
N LYS A 576 2.68 -4.06 -9.63
CA LYS A 576 3.47 -5.09 -8.90
C LYS A 576 3.62 -4.80 -7.39
N GLN A 577 3.11 -3.68 -6.87
CA GLN A 577 3.17 -3.37 -5.44
C GLN A 577 2.23 -4.28 -4.63
N GLU A 578 2.71 -4.93 -3.57
CA GLU A 578 1.89 -5.80 -2.71
C GLU A 578 0.77 -5.04 -1.98
N ILE A 579 1.04 -3.79 -1.58
CA ILE A 579 0.04 -2.88 -1.00
C ILE A 579 0.00 -1.63 -1.89
N PRO A 580 -1.13 -1.35 -2.55
CA PRO A 580 -1.25 -0.20 -3.44
C PRO A 580 -1.21 1.11 -2.64
N SER A 581 -0.19 1.93 -2.90
CA SER A 581 -0.08 3.30 -2.36
C SER A 581 -1.13 4.24 -2.97
N GLU A 582 -1.48 5.33 -2.30
CA GLU A 582 -2.44 6.34 -2.81
C GLU A 582 -2.00 6.88 -4.19
N GLY A 583 -0.70 7.18 -4.37
CA GLY A 583 -0.14 7.57 -5.66
C GLY A 583 -0.32 6.50 -6.75
N SER A 584 -0.08 5.22 -6.43
CA SER A 584 -0.27 4.13 -7.39
C SER A 584 -1.75 3.97 -7.80
N GLN A 585 -2.69 4.10 -6.85
CA GLN A 585 -4.12 4.01 -7.14
C GLN A 585 -4.58 5.14 -8.05
N LEU A 586 -4.14 6.39 -7.77
CA LEU A 586 -4.45 7.54 -8.63
C LEU A 586 -3.92 7.33 -10.06
N TYR A 587 -2.66 6.91 -10.22
CA TYR A 587 -2.13 6.65 -11.55
C TYR A 587 -2.89 5.52 -12.26
N LEU A 588 -3.14 4.40 -11.60
CA LEU A 588 -3.80 3.24 -12.21
C LEU A 588 -5.25 3.55 -12.62
N THR A 589 -6.00 4.28 -11.80
CA THR A 589 -7.36 4.72 -12.14
C THR A 589 -7.36 5.59 -13.39
N LEU A 590 -6.51 6.63 -13.42
CA LEU A 590 -6.43 7.53 -14.58
C LEU A 590 -5.91 6.78 -15.82
N HIS A 591 -4.91 5.91 -15.64
CA HIS A 591 -4.36 5.08 -16.70
C HIS A 591 -5.41 4.14 -17.30
N GLN A 592 -6.23 3.50 -16.47
CA GLN A 592 -7.27 2.57 -16.88
C GLN A 592 -8.34 3.27 -17.72
N VAL A 593 -8.78 4.46 -17.32
CA VAL A 593 -9.78 5.25 -18.07
C VAL A 593 -9.31 5.55 -19.51
N PHE A 594 -8.02 5.88 -19.70
CA PHE A 594 -7.49 6.06 -21.05
C PHE A 594 -7.28 4.74 -21.81
N HIS A 595 -6.93 3.67 -21.12
CA HIS A 595 -6.71 2.36 -21.72
C HIS A 595 -8.01 1.75 -22.26
N ASP A 596 -9.08 1.80 -21.47
CA ASP A 596 -10.42 1.31 -21.86
C ASP A 596 -10.96 2.05 -23.09
N LEU A 597 -10.66 3.35 -23.24
CA LEU A 597 -10.99 4.11 -24.44
C LEU A 597 -10.28 3.57 -25.68
N LEU A 598 -8.99 3.28 -25.55
CA LEU A 598 -8.18 2.73 -26.64
C LEU A 598 -8.66 1.32 -27.05
N GLU A 599 -9.01 0.47 -26.08
CA GLU A 599 -9.58 -0.85 -26.38
C GLU A 599 -10.90 -0.75 -27.15
N LYS A 600 -11.80 0.14 -26.73
CA LYS A 600 -13.06 0.40 -27.44
C LYS A 600 -12.83 0.96 -28.84
N GLN A 601 -11.84 1.83 -29.01
CA GLN A 601 -11.45 2.36 -30.32
C GLN A 601 -10.89 1.26 -31.23
N ASN A 602 -10.01 0.39 -30.71
CA ASN A 602 -9.45 -0.74 -31.46
C ASN A 602 -10.54 -1.71 -31.89
N ALA A 603 -11.53 -1.98 -31.02
CA ALA A 603 -12.68 -2.80 -31.37
C ALA A 603 -13.53 -2.16 -32.49
N LEU A 604 -13.78 -0.84 -32.44
CA LEU A 604 -14.45 -0.12 -33.52
C LEU A 604 -13.66 -0.23 -34.84
N MET A 605 -12.35 -0.02 -34.79
CA MET A 605 -11.49 -0.10 -35.97
C MET A 605 -11.39 -1.51 -36.54
N HIS A 606 -11.48 -2.55 -35.71
CA HIS A 606 -11.59 -3.92 -36.18
C HIS A 606 -12.89 -4.15 -36.96
N ILE A 607 -14.03 -3.63 -36.46
CA ILE A 607 -15.31 -3.71 -37.16
C ILE A 607 -15.26 -2.93 -38.49
N VAL A 608 -14.61 -1.76 -38.50
CA VAL A 608 -14.44 -0.93 -39.71
C VAL A 608 -13.44 -1.56 -40.70
N ASN A 609 -12.32 -2.11 -40.25
CA ASN A 609 -11.30 -2.66 -41.14
C ASN A 609 -11.68 -4.04 -41.69
N GLU A 610 -12.25 -4.95 -40.89
CA GLU A 610 -12.65 -6.27 -41.38
C GLU A 610 -13.90 -6.24 -42.26
N ARG A 611 -14.81 -5.28 -42.03
CA ARG A 611 -16.12 -5.26 -42.68
C ARG A 611 -16.36 -4.08 -43.61
N PHE A 612 -15.55 -3.02 -43.62
CA PHE A 612 -15.80 -1.80 -44.43
C PHE A 612 -14.71 -1.54 -45.50
N LEU A 613 -13.50 -2.06 -45.33
CA LEU A 613 -12.35 -1.86 -46.22
C LEU A 613 -11.68 -3.21 -46.50
N THR A 614 -12.06 -3.86 -47.61
CA THR A 614 -11.37 -4.99 -48.26
C THR A 614 -10.05 -5.47 -47.62
N ILE A 615 -10.05 -6.68 -47.03
CA ILE A 615 -8.83 -7.45 -46.83
C ILE A 615 -8.38 -7.99 -48.19
N GLN A 616 -7.34 -7.40 -48.78
CA GLN A 616 -6.55 -8.08 -49.82
C GLN A 616 -5.17 -8.54 -49.36
N GLU A 617 -4.72 -8.27 -48.12
CA GLU A 617 -3.30 -8.54 -47.79
C GLU A 617 -3.04 -9.21 -46.43
N ALA A 618 -4.02 -9.32 -45.53
CA ALA A 618 -3.71 -9.74 -44.16
C ALA A 618 -3.52 -11.26 -43.98
N ASP A 619 -4.38 -12.11 -44.57
CA ASP A 619 -4.28 -13.58 -44.33
C ASP A 619 -3.28 -14.30 -45.24
N TYR A 620 -2.79 -13.65 -46.30
CA TYR A 620 -1.89 -14.27 -47.27
C TYR A 620 -0.41 -14.01 -46.96
N ILE A 621 -0.08 -12.93 -46.26
CA ILE A 621 1.30 -12.62 -45.83
C ILE A 621 1.76 -13.58 -44.72
N ASP A 622 0.85 -14.02 -43.85
CA ASP A 622 1.18 -14.96 -42.78
C ASP A 622 1.28 -16.43 -43.27
N GLN A 623 0.60 -16.81 -44.36
CA GLN A 623 0.77 -18.13 -44.97
C GLN A 623 1.93 -18.22 -45.99
N ILE A 624 2.32 -17.10 -46.61
CA ILE A 624 3.49 -17.06 -47.53
C ILE A 624 4.82 -17.11 -46.76
N LYS A 625 4.89 -16.53 -45.56
CA LYS A 625 6.12 -16.54 -44.73
C LYS A 625 6.59 -17.95 -44.35
N ASP A 626 5.70 -18.94 -44.35
CA ASP A 626 5.99 -20.30 -43.88
C ASP A 626 6.30 -21.32 -44.99
N SER A 627 6.19 -20.99 -46.28
CA SER A 627 6.44 -21.94 -47.38
C SER A 627 7.71 -21.62 -48.17
N LYS A 628 8.66 -22.57 -48.25
CA LYS A 628 10.01 -22.38 -48.82
C LYS A 628 10.17 -22.74 -50.31
N ASP A 629 9.11 -23.12 -51.03
CA ASP A 629 9.23 -23.68 -52.39
C ASP A 629 8.75 -22.73 -53.51
N LEU A 630 9.72 -22.21 -54.28
CA LEU A 630 9.51 -21.28 -55.40
C LEU A 630 8.70 -21.84 -56.59
N ALA A 631 8.59 -23.17 -56.72
CA ALA A 631 7.91 -23.81 -57.86
C ALA A 631 6.37 -23.83 -57.72
N VAL A 632 5.87 -23.79 -56.49
CA VAL A 632 4.42 -23.72 -56.18
C VAL A 632 3.89 -22.30 -56.44
N PHE A 633 4.77 -21.30 -56.37
CA PHE A 633 4.45 -19.89 -56.56
C PHE A 633 3.91 -19.56 -57.97
N HIS A 634 4.41 -20.27 -59.00
CA HIS A 634 4.01 -20.00 -60.39
C HIS A 634 2.68 -20.67 -60.79
N ASP A 635 2.36 -21.83 -60.20
CA ASP A 635 1.08 -22.56 -60.39
C ASP A 635 -0.05 -21.93 -59.55
N LEU A 636 0.29 -21.30 -58.41
CA LEU A 636 -0.65 -20.48 -57.64
C LEU A 636 -0.98 -19.16 -58.32
N LEU A 637 -0.05 -18.53 -59.05
CA LEU A 637 -0.30 -17.28 -59.79
C LEU A 637 -1.37 -17.44 -60.89
N GLU A 638 -1.43 -18.61 -61.54
CA GLU A 638 -2.47 -18.89 -62.56
C GLU A 638 -3.83 -19.20 -61.93
N LYS A 639 -3.87 -19.82 -60.74
CA LYS A 639 -5.12 -20.02 -59.98
C LYS A 639 -5.59 -18.75 -59.24
N GLN A 640 -4.67 -17.83 -58.95
CA GLN A 640 -4.94 -16.52 -58.33
C GLN A 640 -5.93 -15.69 -59.15
N ASN A 641 -5.88 -15.76 -60.49
CA ASN A 641 -6.80 -15.02 -61.36
C ASN A 641 -8.21 -15.63 -61.44
N ALA A 642 -8.34 -16.95 -61.30
CA ALA A 642 -9.64 -17.63 -61.28
C ALA A 642 -10.35 -17.51 -59.92
N LEU A 643 -9.58 -17.51 -58.82
CA LEU A 643 -10.09 -17.27 -57.47
C LEU A 643 -10.35 -15.79 -57.19
N MET A 644 -9.57 -14.86 -57.75
CA MET A 644 -9.91 -13.43 -57.77
C MET A 644 -11.27 -13.17 -58.39
N HIS A 645 -11.69 -13.94 -59.39
CA HIS A 645 -13.00 -13.81 -60.02
C HIS A 645 -14.15 -14.32 -59.11
N ILE A 646 -13.92 -15.39 -58.34
CA ILE A 646 -14.92 -15.99 -57.41
C ILE A 646 -14.99 -15.22 -56.08
N VAL A 647 -13.87 -14.66 -55.63
CA VAL A 647 -13.76 -13.80 -54.45
C VAL A 647 -14.35 -12.42 -54.77
N ASN A 648 -14.09 -11.84 -55.95
CA ASN A 648 -14.79 -10.63 -56.40
C ASN A 648 -16.30 -10.81 -56.51
N GLU A 649 -16.81 -11.99 -56.89
CA GLU A 649 -18.26 -12.26 -56.92
C GLU A 649 -18.92 -12.35 -55.52
N ARG A 650 -18.15 -12.54 -54.44
CA ARG A 650 -18.65 -12.54 -53.04
C ARG A 650 -18.29 -11.27 -52.24
N PHE A 651 -17.38 -10.43 -52.74
CA PHE A 651 -16.85 -9.22 -52.08
C PHE A 651 -17.61 -7.91 -52.41
N LEU A 652 -18.72 -7.98 -53.15
CA LEU A 652 -19.43 -6.82 -53.74
C LEU A 652 -20.51 -6.15 -52.85
N THR A 653 -20.54 -6.34 -51.53
CA THR A 653 -21.71 -5.88 -50.73
C THR A 653 -21.64 -4.43 -50.22
N ILE A 654 -20.50 -3.73 -50.20
CA ILE A 654 -20.40 -2.38 -49.58
C ILE A 654 -19.95 -1.24 -50.51
N GLN A 655 -19.29 -1.52 -51.65
CA GLN A 655 -19.05 -0.50 -52.68
C GLN A 655 -20.36 0.11 -53.22
N GLU A 656 -21.49 -0.57 -53.02
CA GLU A 656 -22.85 -0.18 -53.41
C GLU A 656 -23.46 0.98 -52.60
N ALA A 657 -22.90 1.30 -51.42
CA ALA A 657 -23.41 2.35 -50.54
C ALA A 657 -22.57 3.65 -50.58
N ASP A 658 -21.44 3.64 -51.29
CA ASP A 658 -20.45 4.74 -51.31
C ASP A 658 -20.91 5.97 -52.10
N TYR A 659 -21.93 5.80 -52.94
CA TYR A 659 -22.55 6.86 -53.74
C TYR A 659 -23.77 7.48 -53.06
N ILE A 660 -24.16 6.99 -51.89
CA ILE A 660 -25.26 7.55 -51.11
C ILE A 660 -24.76 8.82 -50.43
N ASP A 661 -25.46 9.94 -50.62
CA ASP A 661 -25.13 11.27 -50.11
C ASP A 661 -24.72 11.26 -48.62
N GLN A 662 -25.58 10.74 -47.75
CA GLN A 662 -25.34 10.72 -46.30
C GLN A 662 -24.13 9.86 -45.91
N ILE A 663 -23.82 8.80 -46.65
CA ILE A 663 -22.68 7.91 -46.36
C ILE A 663 -21.39 8.51 -46.92
N LYS A 664 -21.44 9.08 -48.12
CA LYS A 664 -20.29 9.73 -48.78
C LYS A 664 -19.87 10.98 -48.02
N ASP A 665 -20.80 11.88 -47.72
CA ASP A 665 -20.53 13.11 -46.97
C ASP A 665 -20.01 12.79 -45.54
N SER A 666 -20.45 11.67 -44.95
CA SER A 666 -19.91 11.18 -43.68
C SER A 666 -18.49 10.59 -43.80
N LYS A 667 -18.19 9.85 -44.88
CA LYS A 667 -16.85 9.31 -45.14
C LYS A 667 -15.84 10.42 -45.45
N ASP A 668 -16.27 11.49 -46.10
CA ASP A 668 -15.46 12.68 -46.36
C ASP A 668 -15.06 13.40 -45.06
N LEU A 669 -15.84 13.27 -43.97
CA LEU A 669 -15.47 13.76 -42.63
C LEU A 669 -14.46 12.85 -41.91
N ALA A 670 -14.41 11.55 -42.26
CA ALA A 670 -13.63 10.51 -41.59
C ALA A 670 -12.40 10.03 -42.39
N VAL A 671 -11.93 10.81 -43.38
CA VAL A 671 -10.88 10.42 -44.34
C VAL A 671 -9.60 9.92 -43.66
N LEU A 672 -9.21 10.50 -42.52
CA LEU A 672 -8.00 10.13 -41.78
C LEU A 672 -8.11 8.77 -41.08
N ILE A 673 -9.32 8.30 -40.82
CA ILE A 673 -9.61 7.08 -40.07
C ILE A 673 -9.67 5.87 -41.01
N PHE A 674 -10.28 6.03 -42.18
CA PHE A 674 -10.41 4.97 -43.18
C PHE A 674 -9.09 4.63 -43.91
N ASN A 675 -8.03 5.43 -43.75
CA ASN A 675 -6.71 5.10 -44.28
C ASN A 675 -5.80 4.57 -43.17
N LYS A 676 -5.34 3.31 -43.32
CA LYS A 676 -4.49 2.61 -42.34
C LYS A 676 -3.18 3.35 -42.03
N SER A 677 -2.59 4.01 -43.03
CA SER A 677 -1.33 4.74 -42.86
C SER A 677 -1.50 6.01 -42.03
N THR A 678 -2.59 6.75 -42.21
CA THR A 678 -2.92 7.94 -41.42
C THR A 678 -3.39 7.57 -40.02
N TYR A 679 -4.13 6.47 -39.87
CA TYR A 679 -4.60 5.97 -38.58
C TYR A 679 -3.44 5.60 -37.64
N ASN A 680 -2.39 4.92 -38.13
CA ASN A 680 -1.21 4.60 -37.32
C ASN A 680 -0.53 5.86 -36.75
N VAL A 681 -0.51 6.95 -37.52
CA VAL A 681 0.05 8.23 -37.06
C VAL A 681 -0.89 8.92 -36.05
N LEU A 682 -2.21 8.82 -36.24
CA LEU A 682 -3.19 9.30 -35.27
C LEU A 682 -3.08 8.56 -33.92
N GLU A 683 -2.91 7.24 -33.93
CA GLU A 683 -2.69 6.46 -32.70
C GLU A 683 -1.45 6.97 -31.94
N ALA A 684 -0.36 7.25 -32.65
CA ALA A 684 0.84 7.83 -32.08
C ALA A 684 0.59 9.23 -31.49
N ILE A 685 -0.18 10.09 -32.16
CA ILE A 685 -0.58 11.42 -31.66
C ILE A 685 -1.36 11.32 -30.36
N PHE A 686 -2.32 10.40 -30.25
CA PHE A 686 -3.16 10.27 -29.05
C PHE A 686 -2.43 9.70 -27.83
N VAL A 687 -1.36 8.92 -28.04
CA VAL A 687 -0.45 8.53 -26.95
C VAL A 687 0.24 9.77 -26.36
N VAL A 688 0.72 10.68 -27.20
CA VAL A 688 1.37 11.92 -26.75
C VAL A 688 0.36 12.86 -26.10
N LYS A 689 -0.83 13.04 -26.70
CA LYS A 689 -1.91 13.86 -26.13
C LYS A 689 -2.39 13.34 -24.77
N ARG A 690 -2.41 12.01 -24.57
CA ARG A 690 -2.72 11.40 -23.28
C ARG A 690 -1.73 11.82 -22.19
N VAL A 691 -0.43 11.69 -22.44
CA VAL A 691 0.61 12.07 -21.47
C VAL A 691 0.58 13.58 -21.22
N GLN A 692 0.37 14.38 -22.28
CA GLN A 692 0.18 15.83 -22.15
C GLN A 692 -0.99 16.17 -21.23
N ALA A 693 -2.17 15.55 -21.43
CA ALA A 693 -3.34 15.80 -20.62
C ALA A 693 -3.12 15.45 -19.14
N MET A 694 -2.42 14.33 -18.85
CA MET A 694 -2.06 13.94 -17.48
C MET A 694 -1.13 14.97 -16.82
N VAL A 695 -0.07 15.41 -17.52
CA VAL A 695 0.89 16.38 -16.97
C VAL A 695 0.25 17.74 -16.77
N GLU A 696 -0.51 18.25 -17.74
CA GLU A 696 -1.22 19.53 -17.62
C GLU A 696 -2.22 19.51 -16.45
N PHE A 697 -2.99 18.42 -16.30
CA PHE A 697 -3.91 18.24 -15.18
C PHE A 697 -3.20 18.34 -13.83
N PHE A 698 -2.16 17.53 -13.59
CA PHE A 698 -1.44 17.55 -12.31
C PHE A 698 -0.69 18.86 -12.08
N THR A 699 -0.22 19.53 -13.14
CA THR A 699 0.42 20.84 -13.03
C THR A 699 -0.57 21.90 -12.51
N SER A 700 -1.80 21.93 -13.03
CA SER A 700 -2.83 22.84 -12.52
C SER A 700 -3.22 22.53 -11.07
N CYS A 701 -3.32 21.25 -10.70
CA CYS A 701 -3.56 20.84 -9.31
C CYS A 701 -2.41 21.26 -8.37
N LEU A 702 -1.15 21.11 -8.78
CA LEU A 702 0.02 21.57 -8.02
C LEU A 702 0.00 23.09 -7.81
N GLN A 703 -0.31 23.86 -8.84
CA GLN A 703 -0.42 25.32 -8.74
C GLN A 703 -1.50 25.74 -7.73
N MET A 704 -2.67 25.09 -7.77
CA MET A 704 -3.75 25.28 -6.80
C MET A 704 -3.30 24.93 -5.37
N ALA A 705 -2.58 23.82 -5.19
CA ALA A 705 -2.08 23.39 -3.89
C ALA A 705 -1.00 24.32 -3.32
N CYS A 706 -0.11 24.84 -4.17
CA CYS A 706 0.86 25.87 -3.82
C CYS A 706 0.16 27.17 -3.36
N ALA A 707 -0.85 27.62 -4.09
CA ALA A 707 -1.66 28.78 -3.71
C ALA A 707 -2.41 28.55 -2.37
N PHE A 708 -2.98 27.36 -2.17
CA PHE A 708 -3.63 26.95 -0.93
C PHE A 708 -2.71 27.06 0.30
N LYS A 709 -1.43 26.70 0.16
CA LYS A 709 -0.43 26.79 1.23
C LYS A 709 0.11 28.21 1.44
N GLY A 710 -0.22 29.16 0.57
CA GLY A 710 0.36 30.49 0.57
C GLY A 710 1.79 30.54 0.03
N THR A 711 2.22 29.49 -0.68
CA THR A 711 3.56 29.36 -1.29
C THR A 711 3.44 29.48 -2.80
N GLY A 712 3.42 30.70 -3.35
CA GLY A 712 3.38 30.94 -4.79
C GLY A 712 2.38 32.00 -5.23
N MET A 713 2.03 32.00 -6.52
CA MET A 713 1.00 32.89 -7.07
C MET A 713 -0.38 32.50 -6.53
N ALA A 714 -1.20 33.50 -6.14
CA ALA A 714 -2.57 33.27 -5.69
C ALA A 714 -3.49 32.98 -6.88
N ALA A 715 -3.46 31.75 -7.37
CA ALA A 715 -4.30 31.26 -8.45
C ALA A 715 -5.28 30.19 -7.92
N ALA A 716 -6.55 30.55 -7.79
CA ALA A 716 -7.63 29.61 -7.53
C ALA A 716 -8.31 29.20 -8.84
N PHE A 717 -8.46 27.91 -9.05
CA PHE A 717 -9.06 27.30 -10.23
C PHE A 717 -10.40 26.66 -9.88
N ASN A 718 -11.39 26.80 -10.76
CA ASN A 718 -12.63 26.04 -10.66
C ASN A 718 -12.47 24.65 -11.31
N ASP A 719 -13.40 23.76 -11.05
CA ASP A 719 -13.34 22.39 -11.57
C ASP A 719 -13.31 22.32 -13.10
N ASP A 720 -14.05 23.19 -13.77
CA ASP A 720 -14.04 23.28 -15.24
C ASP A 720 -12.64 23.60 -15.78
N THR A 721 -11.86 24.45 -15.09
CA THR A 721 -10.47 24.78 -15.46
C THR A 721 -9.51 23.65 -15.14
N LEU A 722 -9.68 22.95 -14.02
CA LEU A 722 -8.83 21.82 -13.62
C LEU A 722 -9.01 20.62 -14.55
N VAL A 723 -10.24 20.34 -15.00
CA VAL A 723 -10.56 19.22 -15.91
C VAL A 723 -10.40 19.62 -17.39
N ARG A 724 -10.10 20.89 -17.70
CA ARG A 724 -9.93 21.39 -19.07
C ARG A 724 -8.94 20.58 -19.93
N PRO A 725 -7.78 20.12 -19.43
CA PRO A 725 -6.87 19.28 -20.22
C PRO A 725 -7.51 17.96 -20.69
N ILE A 726 -8.35 17.35 -19.86
CA ILE A 726 -9.11 16.14 -20.20
C ILE A 726 -10.19 16.45 -21.23
N ARG A 727 -10.94 17.55 -21.07
CA ARG A 727 -11.94 17.98 -22.07
C ARG A 727 -11.31 18.30 -23.43
N LYS A 728 -10.11 18.87 -23.43
CA LYS A 728 -9.32 19.11 -24.65
C LYS A 728 -8.96 17.78 -25.33
N PHE A 729 -8.48 16.80 -24.58
CA PHE A 729 -8.23 15.46 -25.10
C PHE A 729 -9.50 14.83 -25.70
N ILE A 730 -10.65 14.93 -25.01
CA ILE A 730 -11.93 14.40 -25.49
C ILE A 730 -12.37 15.10 -26.78
N ALA A 731 -12.31 16.44 -26.83
CA ALA A 731 -12.67 17.20 -28.03
C ALA A 731 -11.78 16.81 -29.22
N ASP A 732 -10.46 16.75 -29.02
CA ASP A 732 -9.52 16.32 -30.03
C ASP A 732 -9.80 14.88 -30.50
N PHE A 733 -10.14 13.98 -29.57
CA PHE A 733 -10.48 12.59 -29.86
C PHE A 733 -11.75 12.48 -30.70
N VAL A 734 -12.82 13.19 -30.33
CA VAL A 734 -14.05 13.20 -31.12
C VAL A 734 -13.76 13.73 -32.53
N TYR A 735 -13.04 14.84 -32.64
CA TYR A 735 -12.71 15.47 -33.92
C TYR A 735 -11.94 14.54 -34.87
N HIS A 736 -10.86 13.91 -34.39
CA HIS A 736 -9.96 13.14 -35.25
C HIS A 736 -10.34 11.66 -35.39
N CYS A 737 -11.09 11.11 -34.44
CA CYS A 737 -11.33 9.66 -34.34
C CYS A 737 -12.80 9.23 -34.38
N MET A 738 -13.77 10.15 -34.32
CA MET A 738 -15.20 9.79 -34.27
C MET A 738 -16.07 10.45 -35.35
N LEU A 739 -15.77 11.70 -35.75
CA LEU A 739 -16.56 12.40 -36.78
C LEU A 739 -16.66 11.57 -38.07
N GLY A 740 -17.86 11.51 -38.64
CA GLY A 740 -18.19 10.78 -39.85
C GLY A 740 -18.53 9.30 -39.66
N ILE A 741 -18.09 8.66 -38.57
CA ILE A 741 -18.34 7.22 -38.37
C ILE A 741 -19.81 6.96 -37.98
N GLY A 742 -20.34 7.75 -37.04
CA GLY A 742 -21.71 7.59 -36.54
C GLY A 742 -22.79 7.73 -37.62
N PRO A 743 -22.81 8.83 -38.40
CA PRO A 743 -23.82 9.01 -39.45
C PRO A 743 -23.60 8.08 -40.64
N SER A 744 -22.35 7.66 -40.95
CA SER A 744 -22.08 6.61 -41.93
C SER A 744 -22.65 5.26 -41.51
N ALA A 745 -22.47 4.88 -40.23
CA ALA A 745 -23.01 3.64 -39.68
C ALA A 745 -24.55 3.64 -39.71
N SER A 746 -25.18 4.74 -39.28
CA SER A 746 -26.65 4.91 -39.34
C SER A 746 -27.18 4.88 -40.77
N GLY A 747 -26.50 5.54 -41.72
CA GLY A 747 -26.83 5.50 -43.14
C GLY A 747 -26.78 4.08 -43.72
N LEU A 748 -25.77 3.28 -43.34
CA LEU A 748 -25.69 1.87 -43.73
C LEU A 748 -26.79 0.99 -43.14
N VAL A 749 -27.17 1.24 -41.88
CA VAL A 749 -28.29 0.52 -41.25
C VAL A 749 -29.58 0.82 -42.03
N THR A 750 -29.85 2.09 -42.33
CA THR A 750 -31.03 2.51 -43.09
C THR A 750 -31.04 1.91 -44.51
N TYR A 751 -29.92 2.00 -45.23
CA TYR A 751 -29.78 1.40 -46.55
C TYR A 751 -29.95 -0.13 -46.53
N GLY A 752 -29.38 -0.79 -45.53
CA GLY A 752 -29.53 -2.23 -45.32
C GLY A 752 -30.98 -2.66 -45.05
N ILE A 753 -31.76 -1.86 -44.29
CA ILE A 753 -33.19 -2.11 -44.09
C ILE A 753 -33.96 -1.92 -45.40
N LEU A 754 -33.67 -0.85 -46.16
CA LEU A 754 -34.30 -0.59 -47.45
C LEU A 754 -34.06 -1.75 -48.44
N LEU A 755 -32.83 -2.26 -48.53
CA LEU A 755 -32.50 -3.44 -49.35
C LEU A 755 -33.29 -4.70 -48.96
N ARG A 756 -33.57 -4.89 -47.66
CA ARG A 756 -34.38 -6.02 -47.17
C ARG A 756 -35.86 -5.88 -47.50
N ILE A 757 -36.38 -4.66 -47.59
CA ILE A 757 -37.76 -4.38 -47.94
C ILE A 757 -37.97 -4.50 -49.46
N ASN A 758 -37.03 -3.99 -50.26
CA ASN A 758 -37.07 -4.08 -51.71
C ASN A 758 -35.71 -4.48 -52.31
N PRO A 759 -35.54 -5.74 -52.72
CA PRO A 759 -34.28 -6.23 -53.29
C PRO A 759 -33.95 -5.64 -54.67
N HIS A 760 -34.88 -4.97 -55.34
CA HIS A 760 -34.65 -4.28 -56.63
C HIS A 760 -34.11 -2.86 -56.48
N ILE A 761 -33.93 -2.34 -55.25
CA ILE A 761 -33.39 -0.99 -54.99
C ILE A 761 -32.05 -0.77 -55.69
N LYS A 762 -31.23 -1.81 -55.86
CA LYS A 762 -29.95 -1.75 -56.57
C LYS A 762 -30.09 -1.21 -58.00
N GLN A 763 -31.07 -1.73 -58.74
CA GLN A 763 -31.34 -1.29 -60.12
C GLN A 763 -31.93 0.12 -60.16
N THR A 764 -32.67 0.49 -59.12
CA THR A 764 -33.27 1.81 -58.97
C THR A 764 -32.24 2.89 -58.64
N SER A 765 -31.28 2.60 -57.75
CA SER A 765 -30.15 3.51 -57.46
C SER A 765 -29.27 3.73 -58.69
N GLU A 766 -29.00 2.69 -59.47
CA GLU A 766 -28.26 2.79 -60.73
C GLU A 766 -29.05 3.55 -61.80
N MET A 767 -30.37 3.35 -61.91
CA MET A 767 -31.23 4.14 -62.81
C MET A 767 -31.26 5.63 -62.41
N ILE A 768 -31.36 5.96 -61.12
CA ILE A 768 -31.36 7.34 -60.64
C ILE A 768 -30.02 8.03 -60.95
N GLN A 769 -28.89 7.33 -60.79
CA GLN A 769 -27.57 7.83 -61.21
C GLN A 769 -27.52 8.11 -62.71
N HIS A 770 -28.00 7.17 -63.53
CA HIS A 770 -28.02 7.31 -64.99
C HIS A 770 -29.00 8.39 -65.49
N MET A 771 -30.13 8.62 -64.79
CA MET A 771 -31.12 9.64 -65.15
C MET A 771 -30.74 11.06 -64.71
N THR A 772 -30.04 11.21 -63.59
CA THR A 772 -29.67 12.53 -63.02
C THR A 772 -28.26 13.00 -63.44
N GLY A 773 -27.40 12.10 -63.91
CA GLY A 773 -26.02 12.41 -64.28
C GLY A 773 -25.11 12.75 -63.10
N SER A 774 -25.56 12.49 -61.87
CA SER A 774 -24.86 12.78 -60.62
C SER A 774 -24.17 11.52 -60.08
N GLU A 775 -22.95 11.67 -59.55
CA GLU A 775 -22.27 10.61 -58.77
C GLU A 775 -22.91 10.35 -57.39
N ARG A 776 -24.03 11.02 -57.06
CA ARG A 776 -24.70 11.01 -55.75
C ARG A 776 -26.16 10.59 -55.88
N VAL A 777 -26.61 9.70 -54.99
CA VAL A 777 -28.02 9.31 -54.83
C VAL A 777 -28.48 9.72 -53.43
N ASN A 778 -29.55 10.50 -53.32
CA ASN A 778 -30.08 10.88 -52.01
C ASN A 778 -30.80 9.69 -51.39
N LEU A 779 -30.47 9.38 -50.14
CA LEU A 779 -31.13 8.30 -49.40
C LEU A 779 -32.64 8.56 -49.21
N SER A 780 -33.04 9.83 -49.10
CA SER A 780 -34.45 10.25 -49.04
C SER A 780 -35.21 9.97 -50.33
N ASP A 781 -34.58 10.09 -51.50
CA ASP A 781 -35.24 9.82 -52.79
C ASP A 781 -35.51 8.31 -52.95
N LEU A 782 -34.58 7.48 -52.49
CA LEU A 782 -34.76 6.02 -52.44
C LEU A 782 -35.88 5.60 -51.46
N TYR A 783 -36.01 6.29 -50.33
CA TYR A 783 -37.13 6.07 -49.41
C TYR A 783 -38.47 6.45 -50.05
N ASN A 784 -38.56 7.65 -50.65
CA ASN A 784 -39.78 8.18 -51.26
C ASN A 784 -40.28 7.29 -52.41
N GLU A 785 -39.38 6.76 -53.23
CA GLU A 785 -39.80 5.85 -54.31
C GLU A 785 -40.35 4.51 -53.78
N ASN A 786 -39.82 4.00 -52.66
CA ASN A 786 -40.31 2.77 -52.06
C ASN A 786 -41.68 2.96 -51.37
N ILE A 787 -41.88 4.07 -50.67
CA ILE A 787 -43.18 4.36 -50.05
C ILE A 787 -44.25 4.60 -51.11
N ASP A 788 -43.93 5.31 -52.20
CA ASP A 788 -44.85 5.55 -53.31
C ASP A 788 -45.26 4.25 -54.02
N ARG A 789 -44.31 3.32 -54.23
CA ARG A 789 -44.61 1.99 -54.79
C ARG A 789 -45.55 1.18 -53.90
N ILE A 790 -45.33 1.18 -52.59
CA ILE A 790 -46.13 0.39 -51.63
C ILE A 790 -47.52 1.02 -51.40
N MET A 791 -47.60 2.35 -51.41
CA MET A 791 -48.86 3.10 -51.42
C MET A 791 -49.65 2.86 -52.72
N SER A 792 -48.98 2.83 -53.87
CA SER A 792 -49.61 2.54 -55.17
C SER A 792 -50.09 1.08 -55.31
N ALA A 793 -49.52 0.16 -54.53
CA ALA A 793 -49.94 -1.24 -54.44
C ALA A 793 -51.08 -1.47 -53.42
N GLU A 794 -51.64 -0.41 -52.82
CA GLU A 794 -52.68 -0.43 -51.76
C GLU A 794 -52.33 -1.30 -50.53
N GLN A 795 -51.04 -1.52 -50.25
CA GLN A 795 -50.60 -2.37 -49.14
C GLN A 795 -50.62 -1.64 -47.78
N ILE A 796 -50.55 -0.30 -47.79
CA ILE A 796 -50.59 0.56 -46.60
C ILE A 796 -51.65 1.66 -46.82
N SER A 797 -52.46 1.95 -45.80
CA SER A 797 -53.37 3.10 -45.84
C SER A 797 -52.68 4.35 -45.27
N GLY A 798 -52.99 5.53 -45.82
CA GLY A 798 -52.45 6.80 -45.30
C GLY A 798 -52.83 7.10 -43.84
N LEU A 799 -53.93 6.52 -43.35
CA LEU A 799 -54.33 6.64 -41.95
C LEU A 799 -53.43 5.80 -41.03
N ASP A 800 -53.12 4.57 -41.42
CA ASP A 800 -52.24 3.68 -40.65
C ASP A 800 -50.80 4.21 -40.60
N LEU A 801 -50.31 4.80 -41.69
CA LEU A 801 -49.02 5.47 -41.72
C LEU A 801 -48.98 6.67 -40.77
N ASN A 802 -50.01 7.53 -40.78
CA ASN A 802 -50.06 8.68 -39.88
C ASN A 802 -50.13 8.27 -38.40
N GLN A 803 -50.86 7.20 -38.08
CA GLN A 803 -50.89 6.66 -36.71
C GLN A 803 -49.52 6.10 -36.29
N ALA A 804 -48.84 5.38 -37.18
CA ALA A 804 -47.49 4.87 -36.95
C ALA A 804 -46.46 6.01 -36.78
N THR A 805 -46.50 7.04 -37.64
CA THR A 805 -45.63 8.21 -37.56
C THR A 805 -45.79 8.96 -36.24
N ASN A 806 -47.03 9.20 -35.79
CA ASN A 806 -47.28 9.83 -34.49
C ASN A 806 -46.77 8.99 -33.32
N ALA A 807 -46.90 7.66 -33.38
CA ALA A 807 -46.36 6.77 -32.35
C ALA A 807 -44.82 6.79 -32.30
N CYS A 808 -44.14 6.76 -33.47
CA CYS A 808 -42.69 6.87 -33.56
C CYS A 808 -42.16 8.23 -33.09
N LEU A 809 -42.82 9.34 -33.46
CA LEU A 809 -42.48 10.68 -32.98
C LEU A 809 -42.69 10.82 -31.47
N HIS A 810 -43.75 10.24 -30.92
CA HIS A 810 -43.98 10.21 -29.49
C HIS A 810 -42.91 9.41 -28.74
N LEU A 811 -42.49 8.25 -29.26
CA LEU A 811 -41.36 7.47 -28.70
C LEU A 811 -40.05 8.28 -28.75
N SER A 812 -39.76 8.92 -29.88
CA SER A 812 -38.58 9.77 -30.04
C SER A 812 -38.54 10.91 -29.03
N PHE A 813 -39.68 11.59 -28.84
CA PHE A 813 -39.84 12.66 -27.88
C PHE A 813 -39.65 12.19 -26.43
N THR A 814 -40.32 11.10 -26.02
CA THR A 814 -40.21 10.59 -24.65
C THR A 814 -38.80 10.06 -24.34
N TRP A 815 -38.14 9.41 -25.31
CA TRP A 815 -36.74 8.99 -25.17
C TRP A 815 -35.80 10.19 -24.96
N LYS A 816 -35.90 11.22 -25.82
CA LYS A 816 -35.08 12.43 -25.72
C LYS A 816 -35.29 13.13 -24.37
N LYS A 817 -36.55 13.21 -23.90
CA LYS A 817 -36.88 13.80 -22.60
C LYS A 817 -36.29 12.98 -21.44
N MET A 818 -36.41 11.67 -21.47
CA MET A 818 -35.83 10.76 -20.46
C MET A 818 -34.31 10.90 -20.39
N MET A 819 -33.62 10.86 -21.53
CA MET A 819 -32.16 10.99 -21.57
C MET A 819 -31.68 12.37 -21.12
N ARG A 820 -32.38 13.44 -21.50
CA ARG A 820 -32.04 14.80 -21.05
C ARG A 820 -32.11 14.93 -19.53
N ILE A 821 -33.15 14.38 -18.90
CA ILE A 821 -33.30 14.40 -17.44
C ILE A 821 -32.22 13.56 -16.76
N LYS A 822 -31.87 12.40 -17.34
CA LYS A 822 -30.76 11.58 -16.85
C LYS A 822 -29.44 12.39 -16.84
N LEU A 823 -29.05 12.96 -17.97
CA LEU A 823 -27.81 13.74 -18.10
C LEU A 823 -27.81 15.01 -17.24
N LEU A 824 -28.96 15.70 -17.12
CA LEU A 824 -29.11 16.83 -16.20
C LEU A 824 -28.92 16.40 -14.74
N SER A 825 -29.45 15.25 -14.34
CA SER A 825 -29.29 14.72 -12.98
C SER A 825 -27.83 14.37 -12.66
N GLU A 826 -27.11 13.77 -13.62
CA GLU A 826 -25.67 13.47 -13.53
C GLU A 826 -24.84 14.76 -13.43
N ARG A 827 -25.20 15.79 -14.22
CA ARG A 827 -24.54 17.11 -14.13
C ARG A 827 -24.82 17.82 -12.82
N ILE A 828 -26.05 17.79 -12.31
CA ILE A 828 -26.42 18.36 -11.00
C ILE A 828 -25.58 17.71 -9.90
N LEU A 829 -25.44 16.38 -9.91
CA LEU A 829 -24.61 15.67 -8.94
C LEU A 829 -23.14 16.11 -9.02
N THR A 830 -22.61 16.26 -10.23
CA THR A 830 -21.23 16.71 -10.46
C THR A 830 -21.02 18.14 -9.92
N GLU A 831 -21.94 19.07 -10.19
CA GLU A 831 -21.87 20.45 -9.68
C GLU A 831 -22.08 20.52 -8.16
N GLN A 832 -22.94 19.68 -7.58
CA GLN A 832 -23.08 19.57 -6.11
C GLN A 832 -21.75 19.16 -5.47
N ILE A 833 -21.04 18.21 -6.07
CA ILE A 833 -19.74 17.74 -5.57
C ILE A 833 -18.65 18.82 -5.76
N SER A 834 -18.69 19.57 -6.87
CA SER A 834 -17.84 20.74 -7.11
C SER A 834 -18.01 21.82 -6.03
N VAL A 835 -19.26 22.15 -5.69
CA VAL A 835 -19.58 23.13 -4.63
C VAL A 835 -19.09 22.64 -3.28
N THR A 836 -19.39 21.40 -2.91
CA THR A 836 -18.97 20.85 -1.60
C THR A 836 -17.45 20.75 -1.48
N ARG A 837 -16.72 20.36 -2.54
CA ARG A 837 -15.26 20.37 -2.55
C ARG A 837 -14.69 21.78 -2.44
N SER A 838 -15.22 22.74 -3.20
CA SER A 838 -14.77 24.14 -3.14
C SER A 838 -14.99 24.74 -1.75
N GLN A 839 -16.14 24.45 -1.13
CA GLN A 839 -16.42 24.82 0.27
C GLN A 839 -15.45 24.16 1.24
N MET A 840 -15.18 22.86 1.08
CA MET A 840 -14.23 22.13 1.94
C MET A 840 -12.82 22.69 1.84
N LEU A 841 -12.34 22.97 0.62
CA LEU A 841 -11.04 23.61 0.39
C LEU A 841 -11.00 25.01 1.00
N PHE A 842 -12.07 25.79 0.88
CA PHE A 842 -12.16 27.10 1.51
C PHE A 842 -12.11 27.01 3.04
N VAL A 843 -12.84 26.08 3.67
CA VAL A 843 -12.80 25.87 5.12
C VAL A 843 -11.41 25.39 5.56
N ALA A 844 -10.83 24.41 4.87
CA ALA A 844 -9.51 23.88 5.17
C ALA A 844 -8.41 24.93 5.04
N HIS A 845 -8.45 25.75 3.98
CA HIS A 845 -7.54 26.87 3.79
C HIS A 845 -7.70 27.90 4.90
N SER A 846 -8.95 28.27 5.21
CA SER A 846 -9.26 29.23 6.28
C SER A 846 -8.75 28.75 7.63
N TRP A 847 -9.00 27.48 7.99
CA TRP A 847 -8.52 26.90 9.24
C TRP A 847 -6.99 26.76 9.25
N LEU A 848 -6.37 26.38 8.12
CA LEU A 848 -4.91 26.26 7.99
C LEU A 848 -4.22 27.56 8.45
N HIS A 849 -4.78 28.67 7.99
CA HIS A 849 -4.27 30.01 8.21
C HIS A 849 -5.03 30.80 9.29
N GLU A 850 -5.94 30.23 10.09
CA GLU A 850 -6.83 31.01 10.99
C GLU A 850 -6.11 31.78 12.11
N LEU A 851 -4.88 31.39 12.44
CA LEU A 851 -3.97 32.08 13.38
C LEU A 851 -3.57 33.50 12.94
N SER A 852 -4.01 33.93 11.76
CA SER A 852 -3.37 34.97 10.95
C SER A 852 -4.16 36.28 10.86
N THR A 853 -5.49 36.23 11.02
CA THR A 853 -6.38 37.35 10.70
C THR A 853 -6.93 38.08 11.92
N ALA A 854 -6.85 37.51 13.12
CA ALA A 854 -7.38 38.10 14.36
C ALA A 854 -6.66 39.39 14.81
N ASP A 855 -5.35 39.52 14.52
CA ASP A 855 -4.56 40.71 14.87
C ASP A 855 -4.80 41.90 13.90
N SER A 856 -5.52 41.69 12.78
CA SER A 856 -5.77 42.70 11.74
C SER A 856 -7.14 43.39 11.85
N SER A 857 -7.74 43.38 13.04
CA SER A 857 -9.09 43.91 13.33
C SER A 857 -9.29 45.41 13.04
N ALA A 858 -8.24 46.16 12.71
CA ALA A 858 -8.33 47.58 12.39
C ALA A 858 -8.64 47.90 10.91
N THR A 859 -8.50 46.95 9.97
CA THR A 859 -8.60 47.23 8.52
C THR A 859 -9.55 46.33 7.72
N LEU A 860 -10.12 45.29 8.31
CA LEU A 860 -11.04 44.37 7.63
C LEU A 860 -12.50 44.77 7.86
N SER A 861 -13.34 44.69 6.82
CA SER A 861 -14.76 45.07 6.93
C SER A 861 -15.53 44.03 7.76
N PRO A 862 -16.65 44.40 8.42
CA PRO A 862 -17.47 43.46 9.19
C PRO A 862 -18.00 42.26 8.39
N ASN A 863 -18.10 42.40 7.05
CA ASN A 863 -18.51 41.32 6.15
C ASN A 863 -17.37 40.32 5.83
N ASP A 864 -16.12 40.64 6.15
CA ASP A 864 -14.97 39.74 5.97
C ASP A 864 -14.77 38.81 7.18
N LEU A 865 -15.38 39.13 8.33
CA LEU A 865 -15.32 38.33 9.57
C LEU A 865 -16.30 37.15 9.58
N THR A 866 -17.34 37.17 8.74
CA THR A 866 -18.28 36.03 8.59
C THR A 866 -17.68 34.86 7.79
N ILE A 867 -16.55 35.10 7.10
CA ILE A 867 -15.80 34.12 6.28
C ILE A 867 -15.23 32.98 7.14
N TYR A 868 -14.99 33.21 8.44
CA TYR A 868 -14.28 32.29 9.34
C TYR A 868 -15.16 31.67 10.45
N ALA A 869 -16.49 31.89 10.41
CA ALA A 869 -17.39 31.51 11.51
C ALA A 869 -17.61 29.99 11.66
N ASP A 870 -17.48 29.20 10.58
CA ASP A 870 -17.82 27.77 10.60
C ASP A 870 -16.82 26.89 11.36
N GLY A 871 -15.57 27.35 11.52
CA GLY A 871 -14.54 26.62 12.30
C GLY A 871 -14.82 26.52 13.77
N SER A 872 -15.33 27.60 14.33
CA SER A 872 -15.78 27.66 15.71
C SER A 872 -16.99 26.75 15.97
N LEU A 873 -17.83 26.50 14.96
CA LEU A 873 -19.07 25.74 15.13
C LEU A 873 -18.81 24.25 15.36
N ILE A 874 -17.92 23.62 14.59
CA ILE A 874 -17.56 22.20 14.76
C ILE A 874 -16.93 21.98 16.14
N LEU A 875 -16.03 22.87 16.57
CA LEU A 875 -15.39 22.77 17.89
C LEU A 875 -16.39 22.99 19.04
N VAL A 876 -17.33 23.93 18.89
CA VAL A 876 -18.41 24.13 19.88
C VAL A 876 -19.33 22.91 19.94
N GLN A 877 -19.67 22.32 18.80
CA GLN A 877 -20.46 21.10 18.74
C GLN A 877 -19.75 19.93 19.43
N LEU A 878 -18.46 19.70 19.14
CA LEU A 878 -17.67 18.66 19.80
C LEU A 878 -17.60 18.88 21.32
N LYS A 879 -17.46 20.13 21.77
CA LYS A 879 -17.45 20.46 23.20
C LYS A 879 -18.78 20.11 23.86
N ASN A 880 -19.90 20.52 23.28
CA ASN A 880 -21.23 20.22 23.81
C ASN A 880 -21.51 18.71 23.83
N LEU A 881 -21.05 17.98 22.80
CA LEU A 881 -21.15 16.53 22.73
C LEU A 881 -20.28 15.85 23.79
N LEU A 882 -19.06 16.34 24.04
CA LEU A 882 -18.18 15.83 25.09
C LEU A 882 -18.84 15.94 26.47
N GLU A 883 -19.43 17.10 26.80
CA GLU A 883 -20.15 17.32 28.06
C GLU A 883 -21.36 16.38 28.19
N SER A 884 -22.16 16.24 27.12
CA SER A 884 -23.34 15.38 27.09
C SER A 884 -22.99 13.90 27.23
N LEU A 885 -22.00 13.41 26.47
CA LEU A 885 -21.52 12.03 26.52
C LEU A 885 -20.95 11.67 27.89
N THR A 886 -20.23 12.60 28.52
CA THR A 886 -19.66 12.39 29.87
C THR A 886 -20.77 12.22 30.89
N SER A 887 -21.81 13.06 30.83
CA SER A 887 -23.01 12.94 31.68
C SER A 887 -23.72 11.59 31.47
N SER A 888 -23.97 11.21 30.21
CA SER A 888 -24.58 9.91 29.89
C SER A 888 -23.76 8.72 30.41
N LYS A 889 -22.42 8.76 30.31
CA LYS A 889 -21.54 7.70 30.82
C LYS A 889 -21.73 7.48 32.32
N VAL A 890 -21.77 8.56 33.10
CA VAL A 890 -21.92 8.51 34.56
C VAL A 890 -23.26 7.86 34.94
N SER A 891 -24.34 8.24 34.26
CA SER A 891 -25.67 7.66 34.49
C SER A 891 -25.74 6.17 34.13
N ILE A 892 -25.15 5.77 32.99
CA ILE A 892 -25.12 4.37 32.53
C ILE A 892 -24.33 3.49 33.51
N LEU A 893 -23.15 3.94 33.97
CA LEU A 893 -22.33 3.17 34.91
C LEU A 893 -23.04 2.98 36.26
N ARG A 894 -23.75 4.00 36.75
CA ARG A 894 -24.54 3.89 37.97
C ARG A 894 -25.62 2.82 37.84
N LEU A 895 -26.43 2.88 36.78
CA LEU A 895 -27.53 1.92 36.54
C LEU A 895 -27.01 0.50 36.26
N ARG A 896 -25.85 0.36 35.63
CA ARG A 896 -25.18 -0.93 35.42
C ARG A 896 -24.90 -1.64 36.74
N ASP A 897 -24.35 -0.92 37.72
CA ASP A 897 -24.03 -1.50 39.03
C ASP A 897 -25.30 -1.95 39.77
N ASP A 898 -26.37 -1.15 39.72
CA ASP A 898 -27.67 -1.48 40.32
C ASP A 898 -28.31 -2.74 39.69
N ILE A 899 -28.22 -2.88 38.36
CA ILE A 899 -28.73 -4.05 37.62
C ILE A 899 -27.87 -5.29 37.87
N LEU A 900 -26.54 -5.16 37.94
CA LEU A 900 -25.65 -6.27 38.26
C LEU A 900 -25.94 -6.82 39.66
N SER A 901 -26.14 -5.94 40.64
CA SER A 901 -26.56 -6.32 41.99
C SER A 901 -27.88 -7.09 41.98
N SER A 902 -28.89 -6.58 41.28
CA SER A 902 -30.21 -7.20 41.17
C SER A 902 -30.18 -8.55 40.45
N THR A 903 -29.41 -8.63 39.36
CA THR A 903 -29.21 -9.87 38.56
C THR A 903 -28.57 -10.96 39.41
N ASN A 904 -27.52 -10.63 40.17
CA ASN A 904 -26.84 -11.59 41.04
C ASN A 904 -27.75 -12.09 42.18
N ALA A 905 -28.56 -11.20 42.77
CA ALA A 905 -29.54 -11.58 43.79
C ALA A 905 -30.60 -12.55 43.22
N ILE A 906 -31.13 -12.28 42.03
CA ILE A 906 -32.11 -13.12 41.35
C ILE A 906 -31.50 -14.46 40.92
N LEU A 907 -30.28 -14.46 40.37
CA LEU A 907 -29.55 -15.69 40.01
C LEU A 907 -29.28 -16.59 41.20
N HIS A 908 -28.87 -16.03 42.35
CA HIS A 908 -28.63 -16.81 43.56
C HIS A 908 -29.93 -17.48 44.05
N ARG A 909 -31.07 -16.78 43.97
CA ARG A 909 -32.39 -17.33 44.33
C ARG A 909 -32.87 -18.39 43.36
N LEU A 910 -32.76 -18.16 42.05
CA LEU A 910 -33.07 -19.14 41.00
C LEU A 910 -32.20 -20.39 41.12
N LYS A 911 -30.90 -20.25 41.40
CA LYS A 911 -29.99 -21.40 41.63
C LYS A 911 -30.45 -22.25 42.81
N TRP A 912 -30.76 -21.62 43.94
CA TRP A 912 -31.30 -22.32 45.10
C TRP A 912 -32.63 -23.04 44.78
N ALA A 913 -33.56 -22.34 44.10
CA ALA A 913 -34.84 -22.92 43.72
C ALA A 913 -34.72 -24.05 42.69
N SER A 914 -33.80 -23.94 41.73
CA SER A 914 -33.54 -24.98 40.72
C SER A 914 -32.90 -26.25 41.28
N GLY A 915 -32.15 -26.12 42.39
CA GLY A 915 -31.66 -27.28 43.15
C GLY A 915 -32.78 -28.05 43.86
N ALA A 916 -33.90 -27.39 44.16
CA ALA A 916 -35.09 -27.99 44.75
C ALA A 916 -36.15 -28.40 43.71
N ASN A 917 -36.25 -27.70 42.57
CA ASN A 917 -37.17 -27.97 41.46
C ASN A 917 -36.43 -28.04 40.11
N PRO A 918 -36.25 -29.25 39.53
CA PRO A 918 -35.58 -29.45 38.24
C PRO A 918 -36.23 -28.72 37.04
N GLU A 919 -37.53 -28.38 37.09
CA GLU A 919 -38.21 -27.69 35.99
C GLU A 919 -37.68 -26.25 35.78
N LEU A 920 -37.13 -25.63 36.82
CA LEU A 920 -36.58 -24.27 36.78
C LEU A 920 -35.17 -24.19 36.17
N VAL A 921 -34.53 -25.32 35.87
CA VAL A 921 -33.15 -25.35 35.31
C VAL A 921 -33.11 -24.72 33.91
N HIS A 922 -34.15 -24.91 33.10
CA HIS A 922 -34.24 -24.29 31.77
C HIS A 922 -34.41 -22.77 31.88
N LEU A 923 -35.23 -22.31 32.84
CA LEU A 923 -35.43 -20.89 33.12
C LEU A 923 -34.14 -20.23 33.61
N LEU A 924 -33.42 -20.87 34.53
CA LEU A 924 -32.11 -20.39 35.00
C LEU A 924 -31.12 -20.21 33.84
N LYS A 925 -30.98 -21.21 32.96
CA LYS A 925 -30.08 -21.12 31.79
C LYS A 925 -30.50 -20.01 30.82
N SER A 926 -31.80 -19.88 30.55
CA SER A 926 -32.33 -18.86 29.64
C SER A 926 -32.10 -17.46 30.19
N PHE A 927 -32.32 -17.25 31.49
CA PHE A 927 -32.06 -15.98 32.17
C PHE A 927 -30.57 -15.66 32.23
N GLU A 928 -29.70 -16.62 32.59
CA GLU A 928 -28.24 -16.43 32.58
C GLU A 928 -27.75 -16.02 31.18
N GLN A 929 -28.23 -16.68 30.13
CA GLN A 929 -27.86 -16.35 28.75
C GLN A 929 -28.35 -14.96 28.33
N ALA A 930 -29.60 -14.60 28.65
CA ALA A 930 -30.16 -13.29 28.34
C ALA A 930 -29.44 -12.16 29.09
N SER A 931 -29.12 -12.35 30.38
CA SER A 931 -28.36 -11.39 31.18
C SER A 931 -26.93 -11.20 30.64
N LEU A 932 -26.27 -12.28 30.21
CA LEU A 932 -24.94 -12.21 29.58
C LEU A 932 -24.98 -11.43 28.27
N GLN A 933 -25.92 -11.76 27.36
CA GLN A 933 -26.08 -11.03 26.10
C GLN A 933 -26.32 -9.53 26.31
N LYS A 934 -27.13 -9.17 27.31
CA LYS A 934 -27.40 -7.77 27.66
C LYS A 934 -26.19 -7.04 28.23
N ARG A 935 -25.39 -7.73 29.04
CA ARG A 935 -24.14 -7.16 29.58
C ARG A 935 -23.11 -6.97 28.48
N ASP A 936 -22.92 -7.98 27.62
CA ASP A 936 -21.94 -7.93 26.55
C ASP A 936 -22.31 -6.83 25.53
N PHE A 937 -23.60 -6.66 25.21
CA PHE A 937 -24.10 -5.54 24.42
C PHE A 937 -23.82 -4.18 25.07
N LEU A 938 -24.08 -4.02 26.38
CA LEU A 938 -23.82 -2.78 27.10
C LEU A 938 -22.32 -2.45 27.11
N ASP A 939 -21.47 -3.45 27.32
CA ASP A 939 -20.00 -3.29 27.32
C ASP A 939 -19.50 -2.85 25.93
N GLU A 940 -20.10 -3.35 24.85
CA GLU A 940 -19.83 -2.89 23.48
C GLU A 940 -20.26 -1.42 23.26
N GLN A 941 -21.46 -1.03 23.73
CA GLN A 941 -21.92 0.37 23.62
C GLN A 941 -21.05 1.33 24.45
N LEU A 942 -20.62 0.90 25.64
CA LEU A 942 -19.69 1.66 26.49
C LEU A 942 -18.31 1.81 25.83
N LEU A 943 -17.84 0.80 25.10
CA LEU A 943 -16.61 0.89 24.31
C LEU A 943 -16.71 1.99 23.24
N TYR A 944 -17.78 2.02 22.44
CA TYR A 944 -17.97 3.06 21.42
C TYR A 944 -18.10 4.46 22.05
N LEU A 945 -18.77 4.56 23.19
CA LEU A 945 -18.86 5.79 23.94
C LEU A 945 -17.49 6.28 24.45
N ASP A 946 -16.64 5.37 24.93
CA ASP A 946 -15.29 5.70 25.38
C ASP A 946 -14.37 6.14 24.24
N ILE A 947 -14.51 5.50 23.07
CA ILE A 947 -13.83 5.89 21.84
C ILE A 947 -14.23 7.32 21.44
N ALA A 948 -15.55 7.61 21.39
CA ALA A 948 -16.05 8.94 21.05
C ALA A 948 -15.57 10.01 22.04
N LEU A 949 -15.63 9.74 23.35
CA LEU A 949 -15.13 10.65 24.38
C LEU A 949 -13.62 10.93 24.22
N LYS A 950 -12.83 9.88 24.02
CA LYS A 950 -11.37 9.99 23.83
C LYS A 950 -11.03 10.84 22.63
N HIS A 951 -11.66 10.59 21.47
CA HIS A 951 -11.37 11.33 20.25
C HIS A 951 -11.86 12.78 20.31
N CYS A 952 -13.09 13.03 20.80
CA CYS A 952 -13.59 14.39 21.01
C CYS A 952 -12.66 15.20 21.92
N SER A 953 -12.22 14.62 23.03
CA SER A 953 -11.28 15.25 23.97
C SER A 953 -9.92 15.53 23.32
N SER A 954 -9.35 14.54 22.63
CA SER A 954 -8.04 14.67 21.98
C SER A 954 -8.04 15.75 20.90
N VAL A 955 -9.08 15.79 20.06
CA VAL A 955 -9.26 16.81 19.03
C VAL A 955 -9.43 18.20 19.64
N LEU A 956 -10.29 18.33 20.65
CA LEU A 956 -10.50 19.61 21.33
C LEU A 956 -9.22 20.13 22.00
N ASN A 957 -8.50 19.27 22.73
CA ASN A 957 -7.26 19.67 23.40
C ASN A 957 -6.20 20.15 22.41
N TYR A 958 -6.04 19.44 21.30
CA TYR A 958 -5.13 19.84 20.22
C TYR A 958 -5.55 21.18 19.59
N GLN A 959 -6.83 21.37 19.28
CA GLN A 959 -7.31 22.59 18.61
C GLN A 959 -7.44 23.81 19.52
N ILE A 960 -7.68 23.65 20.83
CA ILE A 960 -7.74 24.77 21.80
C ILE A 960 -6.43 25.55 21.79
N VAL A 961 -5.29 24.85 21.74
CA VAL A 961 -3.95 25.44 21.69
C VAL A 961 -3.72 26.23 20.39
N ARG A 962 -4.47 25.91 19.32
CA ARG A 962 -4.34 26.54 17.99
C ARG A 962 -5.35 27.66 17.70
N MET A 963 -6.56 27.62 18.25
CA MET A 963 -7.66 28.46 17.76
C MET A 963 -8.07 29.61 18.71
N GLN A 964 -7.78 29.55 20.02
CA GLN A 964 -8.22 30.59 20.97
C GLN A 964 -7.12 31.63 21.27
N VAL A 965 -7.02 32.68 20.45
CA VAL A 965 -6.03 33.77 20.57
C VAL A 965 -5.89 34.33 22.00
N ASN A 966 -7.00 34.52 22.73
CA ASN A 966 -6.98 35.04 24.10
C ASN A 966 -6.42 34.04 25.13
N ARG A 967 -6.71 32.74 24.99
CA ARG A 967 -6.14 31.69 25.88
C ARG A 967 -4.71 31.32 25.51
N GLN A 968 -4.32 31.50 24.26
CA GLN A 968 -2.94 31.30 23.81
C GLN A 968 -1.98 32.26 24.51
N ALA A 969 -2.35 33.54 24.63
CA ALA A 969 -1.53 34.51 25.37
C ALA A 969 -1.38 34.13 26.86
N GLU A 970 -2.42 33.57 27.49
CA GLU A 970 -2.36 33.08 28.87
C GLU A 970 -1.45 31.87 29.02
N GLN A 971 -1.59 30.86 28.15
CA GLN A 971 -0.74 29.66 28.15
C GLN A 971 0.72 29.96 27.83
N ASP A 972 0.95 30.86 26.87
CA ASP A 972 2.29 31.32 26.51
C ASP A 972 2.92 32.09 27.68
N HIS A 973 2.14 32.93 28.36
CA HIS A 973 2.60 33.63 29.56
C HIS A 973 2.92 32.66 30.70
N GLU A 974 2.09 31.64 30.90
CA GLU A 974 2.32 30.57 31.89
C GLU A 974 3.59 29.78 31.58
N PHE A 975 3.80 29.39 30.32
CA PHE A 975 4.98 28.67 29.86
C PHE A 975 6.27 29.48 30.04
N ILE A 976 6.26 30.76 29.64
CA ILE A 976 7.42 31.64 29.82
C ILE A 976 7.69 31.90 31.31
N ASN A 977 6.64 32.07 32.12
CA ASN A 977 6.80 32.20 33.57
C ASN A 977 7.39 30.94 34.20
N LEU A 978 7.03 29.75 33.71
CA LEU A 978 7.60 28.48 34.14
C LEU A 978 9.11 28.41 33.83
N ILE A 979 9.51 28.76 32.61
CA ILE A 979 10.92 28.82 32.21
C ILE A 979 11.69 29.83 33.07
N GLU A 980 11.12 31.00 33.32
CA GLU A 980 11.75 32.06 34.10
C GLU A 980 11.90 31.68 35.59
N ARG A 981 10.90 30.99 36.16
CA ARG A 981 10.99 30.41 37.51
C ARG A 981 12.13 29.39 37.59
N TYR A 982 12.23 28.50 36.61
CA TYR A 982 13.31 27.52 36.56
C TYR A 982 14.68 28.16 36.38
N ARG A 983 14.80 29.19 35.51
CA ARG A 983 16.03 29.97 35.34
C ARG A 983 16.48 30.61 36.65
N LYS A 984 15.57 31.26 37.38
CA LYS A 984 15.86 31.85 38.70
C LYS A 984 16.30 30.79 39.71
N ALA A 985 15.67 29.63 39.72
CA ALA A 985 16.06 28.53 40.59
C ALA A 985 17.46 27.99 40.25
N CYS A 986 17.79 27.83 38.96
CA CYS A 986 19.13 27.45 38.50
C CYS A 986 20.21 28.47 38.92
N MET A 987 19.92 29.77 38.80
CA MET A 987 20.85 30.82 39.23
C MET A 987 21.10 30.80 40.74
N LYS A 988 20.04 30.65 41.54
CA LYS A 988 20.15 30.52 43.00
C LYS A 988 20.96 29.29 43.39
N LEU A 989 20.69 28.15 42.77
CA LEU A 989 21.42 26.91 43.03
C LEU A 989 22.92 27.06 42.71
N ASN A 990 23.26 27.63 41.54
CA ASN A 990 24.64 27.89 41.16
C ASN A 990 25.35 28.83 42.14
N SER A 991 24.67 29.87 42.63
CA SER A 991 25.24 30.81 43.61
C SER A 991 25.47 30.18 44.99
N CYS A 992 24.75 29.11 45.34
CA CYS A 992 24.84 28.43 46.63
C CYS A 992 25.72 27.18 46.62
N SER A 993 26.28 26.79 45.47
CA SER A 993 27.20 25.65 45.35
C SER A 993 28.46 25.75 46.22
N ALA A 994 28.80 26.95 46.71
CA ALA A 994 29.90 27.20 47.65
C ALA A 994 29.47 27.26 49.14
N MET A 995 28.17 27.17 49.43
CA MET A 995 27.60 27.43 50.77
C MET A 995 27.57 26.18 51.65
N VAL A 996 27.50 24.98 51.07
CA VAL A 996 27.56 23.69 51.76
C VAL A 996 28.39 22.75 50.89
N ASN A 997 29.42 22.13 51.48
CA ASN A 997 30.20 21.13 50.77
C ASN A 997 29.46 19.78 50.76
N ARG A 998 29.68 18.96 49.72
CA ARG A 998 29.05 17.63 49.60
C ARG A 998 29.23 16.74 50.84
N THR A 999 30.37 16.86 51.53
CA THR A 999 30.64 16.14 52.79
C THR A 999 29.79 16.65 53.95
N GLU A 1000 29.50 17.94 53.99
CA GLU A 1000 28.66 18.56 55.02
C GLU A 1000 27.17 18.26 54.79
N GLU A 1001 26.72 18.27 53.52
CA GLU A 1001 25.38 17.83 53.11
C GLU A 1001 25.13 16.37 53.52
N ALA A 1002 26.06 15.47 53.21
CA ALA A 1002 25.95 14.06 53.56
C ALA A 1002 25.95 13.80 55.08
N LEU A 1003 26.62 14.63 55.89
CA LEU A 1003 26.55 14.56 57.36
C LEU A 1003 25.16 14.92 57.89
N VAL A 1004 24.51 15.92 57.29
CA VAL A 1004 23.16 16.36 57.71
C VAL A 1004 22.09 15.36 57.23
N GLU A 1005 22.27 14.73 56.07
CA GLU A 1005 21.42 13.61 55.63
C GLU A 1005 21.52 12.39 56.57
N LEU A 1006 22.70 12.15 57.14
CA LEU A 1006 22.94 11.04 58.07
C LEU A 1006 22.24 11.27 59.43
N LEU A 1007 22.30 12.49 59.94
CA LEU A 1007 21.60 12.90 61.17
C LEU A 1007 21.37 14.42 61.16
N ASP A 1008 20.12 14.86 61.07
CA ASP A 1008 19.78 16.29 61.09
C ASP A 1008 20.13 16.91 62.47
N PRO A 1009 21.02 17.91 62.53
CA PRO A 1009 21.28 18.62 63.78
C PRO A 1009 20.09 19.54 64.11
N GLU A 1010 19.19 19.08 64.99
CA GLU A 1010 18.12 19.88 65.59
C GLU A 1010 18.67 20.96 66.54
N GLY A 1011 19.36 21.97 65.98
CA GLY A 1011 19.92 23.10 66.73
C GLY A 1011 21.41 23.36 66.48
N GLN A 1012 22.13 23.74 67.54
CA GLN A 1012 23.59 23.88 67.49
C GLN A 1012 24.24 22.51 67.57
N ILE A 1013 25.30 22.29 66.78
CA ILE A 1013 26.06 21.05 66.81
C ILE A 1013 26.84 20.97 68.13
N ASP A 1014 26.44 20.06 69.00
CA ASP A 1014 27.06 19.80 70.30
C ASP A 1014 27.86 18.49 70.31
N HIS A 1015 28.57 18.22 71.41
CA HIS A 1015 29.36 17.00 71.57
C HIS A 1015 28.52 15.72 71.51
N ILE A 1016 27.23 15.80 71.85
CA ILE A 1016 26.30 14.67 71.81
C ILE A 1016 25.98 14.31 70.36
N TRP A 1017 25.64 15.31 69.53
CA TRP A 1017 25.42 15.11 68.10
C TRP A 1017 26.66 14.54 67.41
N ILE A 1018 27.85 15.09 67.70
CA ILE A 1018 29.12 14.59 67.14
C ILE A 1018 29.34 13.11 67.50
N SER A 1019 29.11 12.72 68.76
CA SER A 1019 29.26 11.33 69.20
C SER A 1019 28.25 10.39 68.52
N ASN A 1020 27.01 10.83 68.33
CA ASN A 1020 25.96 10.03 67.69
C ASN A 1020 26.23 9.85 66.19
N VAL A 1021 26.61 10.92 65.49
CA VAL A 1021 27.01 10.89 64.08
C VAL A 1021 28.21 9.97 63.88
N LYS A 1022 29.20 10.03 64.78
CA LYS A 1022 30.36 9.13 64.73
C LYS A 1022 29.97 7.67 64.84
N ALA A 1023 29.11 7.31 65.80
CA ALA A 1023 28.62 5.94 65.96
C ALA A 1023 27.82 5.47 64.74
N LEU A 1024 27.01 6.35 64.14
CA LEU A 1024 26.27 6.07 62.91
C LEU A 1024 27.20 5.88 61.69
N ILE A 1025 28.22 6.72 61.55
CA ILE A 1025 29.23 6.57 60.48
C ILE A 1025 29.99 5.26 60.65
N ASP A 1026 30.37 4.88 61.88
CA ASP A 1026 31.06 3.62 62.14
C ASP A 1026 30.17 2.41 61.76
N ASP A 1027 28.90 2.37 62.19
CA ASP A 1027 27.95 1.31 61.82
C ASP A 1027 27.67 1.27 60.30
N MET A 1028 27.48 2.42 59.66
CA MET A 1028 27.31 2.50 58.21
C MET A 1028 28.58 2.11 57.45
N THR A 1029 29.76 2.38 58.00
CA THR A 1029 31.04 1.96 57.41
C THR A 1029 31.14 0.44 57.41
N ASP A 1030 30.76 -0.22 58.51
CA ASP A 1030 30.71 -1.68 58.62
C ASP A 1030 29.69 -2.28 57.64
N GLN A 1031 28.49 -1.68 57.52
CA GLN A 1031 27.47 -2.10 56.56
C GLN A 1031 27.93 -1.94 55.11
N VAL A 1032 28.54 -0.81 54.76
CA VAL A 1032 29.05 -0.54 53.40
C VAL A 1032 30.21 -1.49 53.07
N GLN A 1033 31.12 -1.78 54.01
CA GLN A 1033 32.19 -2.76 53.80
C GLN A 1033 31.66 -4.18 53.58
N SER A 1034 30.64 -4.58 54.34
CA SER A 1034 29.94 -5.85 54.11
C SER A 1034 29.28 -5.89 52.73
N LYS A 1035 28.64 -4.79 52.31
CA LYS A 1035 28.02 -4.65 50.99
C LYS A 1035 29.05 -4.69 49.86
N ILE A 1036 30.18 -4.00 49.99
CA ILE A 1036 31.30 -4.05 49.04
C ILE A 1036 31.74 -5.50 48.84
N ALA A 1037 32.02 -6.25 49.92
CA ALA A 1037 32.43 -7.64 49.82
C ALA A 1037 31.38 -8.56 49.15
N GLN A 1038 30.09 -8.30 49.39
CA GLN A 1038 29.01 -9.03 48.71
C GLN A 1038 28.92 -8.68 47.22
N THR A 1039 29.01 -7.39 46.88
CA THR A 1039 28.93 -6.91 45.49
C THR A 1039 30.15 -7.34 44.67
N GLU A 1040 31.35 -7.35 45.24
CA GLU A 1040 32.56 -7.90 44.60
C GLU A 1040 32.35 -9.36 44.18
N LYS A 1041 31.74 -10.18 45.04
CA LYS A 1041 31.39 -11.57 44.73
C LYS A 1041 30.37 -11.67 43.59
N ILE A 1042 29.39 -10.78 43.54
CA ILE A 1042 28.38 -10.74 42.47
C ILE A 1042 29.02 -10.31 41.14
N VAL A 1043 29.89 -9.30 41.15
CA VAL A 1043 30.65 -8.85 39.98
C VAL A 1043 31.50 -9.99 39.43
N HIS A 1044 32.17 -10.76 40.29
CA HIS A 1044 32.95 -11.93 39.87
C HIS A 1044 32.09 -12.98 39.18
N ASN A 1045 30.94 -13.34 39.77
CA ASN A 1045 30.01 -14.29 39.16
C ASN A 1045 29.44 -13.81 37.81
N ALA A 1046 29.13 -12.51 37.68
CA ALA A 1046 28.64 -11.94 36.43
C ALA A 1046 29.72 -11.95 35.34
N GLN A 1047 30.97 -11.69 35.72
CA GLN A 1047 32.12 -11.78 34.83
C GLN A 1047 32.36 -13.22 34.35
N ASP A 1048 32.20 -14.22 35.22
CA ASP A 1048 32.30 -15.64 34.84
C ASP A 1048 31.23 -16.05 33.81
N LYS A 1049 29.97 -15.63 34.01
CA LYS A 1049 28.88 -15.87 33.04
C LYS A 1049 29.20 -15.24 31.67
N LEU A 1050 29.73 -14.02 31.68
CA LEU A 1050 30.12 -13.32 30.46
C LEU A 1050 31.28 -14.04 29.74
N HIS A 1051 32.29 -14.52 30.48
CA HIS A 1051 33.37 -15.34 29.91
C HIS A 1051 32.84 -16.66 29.32
N MET A 1052 31.87 -17.31 29.95
CA MET A 1052 31.23 -18.51 29.38
C MET A 1052 30.53 -18.19 28.05
N SER A 1053 29.76 -17.12 28.00
CA SER A 1053 29.05 -16.69 26.78
C SER A 1053 30.03 -16.29 25.66
N ALA A 1054 31.16 -15.64 25.98
CA ALA A 1054 32.20 -15.33 25.01
C ALA A 1054 32.89 -16.59 24.44
N ASN A 1055 33.07 -17.63 25.25
CA ASN A 1055 33.57 -18.92 24.77
C ASN A 1055 32.57 -19.62 23.85
N GLU A 1056 31.27 -19.56 24.17
CA GLU A 1056 30.22 -20.06 23.29
C GLU A 1056 30.16 -19.28 21.97
N LEU A 1057 30.30 -17.95 22.00
CA LEU A 1057 30.39 -17.13 20.79
C LEU A 1057 31.58 -17.55 19.92
N LYS A 1058 32.74 -17.80 20.54
CA LYS A 1058 33.93 -18.29 19.87
C LYS A 1058 33.71 -19.65 19.21
N GLU A 1059 32.98 -20.56 19.85
CA GLU A 1059 32.58 -21.85 19.27
C GLU A 1059 31.61 -21.68 18.09
N LEU A 1060 30.60 -20.81 18.23
CA LEU A 1060 29.66 -20.46 17.16
C LEU A 1060 30.35 -19.83 15.96
N MET A 1061 31.36 -18.99 16.18
CA MET A 1061 32.22 -18.43 15.13
C MET A 1061 33.09 -19.50 14.47
N GLY A 1062 33.55 -20.50 15.22
CA GLY A 1062 34.20 -21.69 14.66
C GLY A 1062 33.28 -22.45 13.70
N ALA A 1063 32.03 -22.67 14.09
CA ALA A 1063 31.01 -23.28 13.23
C ALA A 1063 30.69 -22.39 12.01
N HIS A 1064 30.58 -21.07 12.21
CA HIS A 1064 30.35 -20.09 11.16
C HIS A 1064 31.47 -20.12 10.11
N HIS A 1065 32.73 -20.16 10.52
CA HIS A 1065 33.86 -20.26 9.60
C HIS A 1065 33.87 -21.56 8.79
N SER A 1066 33.37 -22.66 9.36
CA SER A 1066 33.19 -23.91 8.61
C SER A 1066 32.15 -23.73 7.51
N LEU A 1067 30.96 -23.22 7.84
CA LEU A 1067 29.88 -22.95 6.86
C LEU A 1067 30.31 -21.91 5.81
N ALA A 1068 31.04 -20.88 6.23
CA ALA A 1068 31.55 -19.83 5.36
C ALA A 1068 32.64 -20.35 4.40
N SER A 1069 33.39 -21.40 4.78
CA SER A 1069 34.34 -22.07 3.88
C SER A 1069 33.63 -22.73 2.71
N ASP A 1070 32.45 -23.31 2.94
CA ASP A 1070 31.63 -23.93 1.91
C ASP A 1070 31.03 -22.85 0.98
N ILE A 1071 30.50 -21.77 1.56
CA ILE A 1071 29.99 -20.60 0.81
C ILE A 1071 31.08 -19.89 0.00
N ARG A 1072 32.32 -19.83 0.51
CA ARG A 1072 33.46 -19.23 -0.19
C ARG A 1072 33.71 -19.87 -1.55
N ASN A 1073 33.58 -21.19 -1.63
CA ASN A 1073 33.77 -21.91 -2.89
C ASN A 1073 32.66 -21.56 -3.89
N LEU A 1074 31.41 -21.41 -3.42
CA LEU A 1074 30.25 -21.01 -4.22
C LEU A 1074 30.34 -19.55 -4.69
N LEU A 1075 30.76 -18.63 -3.81
CA LEU A 1075 30.95 -17.22 -4.13
C LEU A 1075 32.14 -17.02 -5.08
N LYS A 1076 33.22 -17.79 -4.96
CA LYS A 1076 34.32 -17.80 -5.95
C LYS A 1076 33.87 -18.32 -7.32
N MET A 1077 33.01 -19.33 -7.35
CA MET A 1077 32.42 -19.83 -8.58
C MET A 1077 31.56 -18.75 -9.25
N ARG A 1078 30.80 -17.99 -8.45
CA ARG A 1078 29.98 -16.86 -8.91
C ARG A 1078 30.78 -15.63 -9.35
N LEU A 1079 31.84 -15.26 -8.62
CA LEU A 1079 32.71 -14.12 -8.95
C LEU A 1079 33.41 -14.30 -10.31
N LYS A 1080 33.63 -15.57 -10.71
CA LYS A 1080 34.15 -15.94 -12.04
C LYS A 1080 33.11 -15.83 -13.16
N MET A 1081 31.82 -15.72 -12.83
CA MET A 1081 30.72 -15.68 -13.79
C MET A 1081 30.20 -14.25 -14.00
N GLU A 1082 30.11 -13.43 -12.93
CA GLU A 1082 29.64 -12.04 -12.97
C GLU A 1082 30.37 -11.18 -11.92
N THR A 1083 30.95 -10.05 -12.34
CA THR A 1083 31.54 -9.05 -11.43
C THR A 1083 30.52 -7.97 -11.10
N THR A 1084 29.67 -8.20 -10.10
CA THR A 1084 28.75 -7.16 -9.59
C THR A 1084 29.42 -6.34 -8.46
N PRO A 1085 29.39 -5.00 -8.51
CA PRO A 1085 29.94 -4.15 -7.45
C PRO A 1085 29.23 -4.35 -6.09
N ALA A 1086 27.94 -4.71 -6.12
CA ALA A 1086 27.16 -5.04 -4.92
C ALA A 1086 27.71 -6.24 -4.13
N LEU A 1087 28.30 -7.24 -4.82
CA LEU A 1087 28.91 -8.39 -4.16
C LEU A 1087 30.22 -8.01 -3.45
N ARG A 1088 30.98 -7.07 -3.99
CA ARG A 1088 32.20 -6.55 -3.33
C ARG A 1088 31.85 -5.77 -2.06
N GLU A 1089 30.82 -4.93 -2.12
CA GLU A 1089 30.36 -4.18 -0.95
C GLU A 1089 29.85 -5.12 0.15
N TYR A 1090 29.12 -6.18 -0.22
CA TYR A 1090 28.69 -7.23 0.71
C TYR A 1090 29.88 -7.92 1.39
N LEU A 1091 30.91 -8.32 0.64
CA LEU A 1091 32.10 -8.97 1.19
C LEU A 1091 32.86 -8.07 2.17
N LEU A 1092 32.95 -6.76 1.89
CA LEU A 1092 33.57 -5.79 2.80
C LEU A 1092 32.83 -5.69 4.13
N ARG A 1093 31.49 -5.61 4.08
CA ARG A 1093 30.65 -5.60 5.29
C ARG A 1093 30.75 -6.91 6.06
N TYR A 1094 30.81 -8.04 5.35
CA TYR A 1094 31.00 -9.36 5.95
C TYR A 1094 32.33 -9.46 6.71
N LYS A 1095 33.42 -8.97 6.11
CA LYS A 1095 34.73 -8.95 6.77
C LYS A 1095 34.71 -8.08 8.04
N ALA A 1096 34.17 -6.87 7.96
CA ALA A 1096 34.08 -5.97 9.10
C ALA A 1096 33.33 -6.64 10.26
N PHE A 1097 32.21 -7.30 9.98
CA PHE A 1097 31.46 -8.06 10.99
C PHE A 1097 32.29 -9.19 11.64
N LEU A 1098 33.04 -9.98 10.86
CA LEU A 1098 33.89 -11.05 11.41
C LEU A 1098 34.99 -10.50 12.33
N GLU A 1099 35.58 -9.36 11.96
CA GLU A 1099 36.59 -8.66 12.76
C GLU A 1099 35.98 -8.15 14.07
N THR A 1100 34.84 -7.45 14.01
CA THR A 1100 34.13 -6.94 15.19
C THR A 1100 33.76 -8.05 16.16
N VAL A 1101 33.21 -9.17 15.68
CA VAL A 1101 32.83 -10.31 16.54
C VAL A 1101 34.06 -11.03 17.10
N SER A 1102 35.16 -11.10 16.34
CA SER A 1102 36.41 -11.72 16.80
C SER A 1102 37.11 -10.90 17.87
N GLU A 1103 37.14 -9.59 17.68
CA GLU A 1103 37.66 -8.65 18.66
C GLU A 1103 36.80 -8.66 19.92
N LEU A 1104 35.48 -8.75 19.79
CA LEU A 1104 34.53 -8.82 20.91
C LEU A 1104 34.83 -9.98 21.86
N TYR A 1105 34.85 -11.23 21.40
CA TYR A 1105 35.11 -12.35 22.33
C TYR A 1105 36.55 -12.34 22.84
N SER A 1106 37.52 -11.82 22.06
CA SER A 1106 38.91 -11.69 22.50
C SER A 1106 39.07 -10.66 23.62
N ASN A 1107 38.41 -9.50 23.49
CA ASN A 1107 38.39 -8.45 24.50
C ASN A 1107 37.73 -8.93 25.78
N VAL A 1108 36.58 -9.61 25.66
CA VAL A 1108 35.85 -10.15 26.80
C VAL A 1108 36.64 -11.27 27.51
N LEU A 1109 37.43 -12.08 26.79
CA LEU A 1109 38.27 -13.12 27.38
C LEU A 1109 39.62 -12.61 27.92
N SER A 1110 39.89 -11.30 27.84
CA SER A 1110 41.08 -10.68 28.42
C SER A 1110 41.12 -10.89 29.94
N LYS A 1111 42.33 -11.10 30.48
CA LYS A 1111 42.54 -11.20 31.93
C LYS A 1111 42.29 -9.86 32.65
N ASP A 1112 42.50 -8.75 31.95
CA ASP A 1112 42.34 -7.39 32.46
C ASP A 1112 41.15 -6.71 31.77
N PHE A 1113 39.94 -7.22 32.00
CA PHE A 1113 38.72 -6.67 31.37
C PHE A 1113 38.25 -5.39 32.08
N THR A 1114 38.76 -4.24 31.64
CA THR A 1114 38.49 -2.91 32.22
C THR A 1114 37.11 -2.37 31.85
N ASP A 1115 36.65 -1.31 32.52
CA ASP A 1115 35.35 -0.67 32.21
C ASP A 1115 35.33 -0.01 30.82
N GLU A 1116 36.48 0.47 30.34
CA GLU A 1116 36.61 0.93 28.94
C GLU A 1116 36.41 -0.22 27.96
N MET A 1117 36.96 -1.41 28.26
CA MET A 1117 36.75 -2.62 27.46
C MET A 1117 35.31 -3.13 27.52
N VAL A 1118 34.59 -2.93 28.63
CA VAL A 1118 33.14 -3.22 28.75
C VAL A 1118 32.35 -2.32 27.80
N CYS A 1119 32.64 -1.01 27.79
CA CYS A 1119 31.98 -0.06 26.88
C CYS A 1119 32.28 -0.38 25.42
N GLN A 1120 33.53 -0.72 25.10
CA GLN A 1120 33.92 -1.17 23.76
C GLN A 1120 33.20 -2.46 23.35
N ALA A 1121 33.12 -3.46 24.23
CA ALA A 1121 32.40 -4.70 23.96
C ALA A 1121 30.90 -4.47 23.73
N LYS A 1122 30.27 -3.55 24.47
CA LYS A 1122 28.86 -3.18 24.25
C LYS A 1122 28.64 -2.50 22.90
N GLU A 1123 29.55 -1.60 22.51
CA GLU A 1123 29.46 -0.95 21.20
C GLU A 1123 29.70 -1.96 20.07
N GLN A 1124 30.66 -2.89 20.23
CA GLN A 1124 30.89 -4.00 19.29
C GLN A 1124 29.64 -4.91 19.16
N VAL A 1125 28.93 -5.20 20.24
CA VAL A 1125 27.65 -5.94 20.19
C VAL A 1125 26.58 -5.13 19.46
N ARG A 1126 26.43 -3.84 19.77
CA ARG A 1126 25.46 -2.94 19.11
C ARG A 1126 25.75 -2.77 17.62
N GLU A 1127 27.01 -2.74 17.21
CA GLU A 1127 27.43 -2.69 15.81
C GLU A 1127 27.18 -4.03 15.10
N ALA A 1128 27.46 -5.15 15.76
CA ALA A 1128 27.30 -6.49 15.19
C ALA A 1128 25.83 -6.88 15.00
N MET A 1129 24.96 -6.62 15.99
CA MET A 1129 23.54 -7.05 16.00
C MET A 1129 22.72 -6.70 14.74
N PRO A 1130 22.63 -5.44 14.29
CA PRO A 1130 21.86 -5.09 13.10
C PRO A 1130 22.48 -5.66 11.81
N ASN A 1131 23.76 -5.99 11.84
CA ASN A 1131 24.48 -6.57 10.71
C ASN A 1131 24.32 -8.09 10.63
N VAL A 1132 23.99 -8.79 11.72
CA VAL A 1132 23.73 -10.25 11.70
C VAL A 1132 22.64 -10.61 10.70
N HIS A 1133 21.45 -9.99 10.79
CA HIS A 1133 20.38 -10.29 9.84
C HIS A 1133 20.70 -9.81 8.42
N LYS A 1134 21.25 -8.59 8.28
CA LYS A 1134 21.62 -8.03 6.97
C LYS A 1134 22.62 -8.92 6.22
N ILE A 1135 23.68 -9.39 6.87
CA ILE A 1135 24.70 -10.24 6.26
C ILE A 1135 24.15 -11.60 5.88
N PHE A 1136 23.39 -12.22 6.78
CA PHE A 1136 22.93 -13.59 6.56
C PHE A 1136 21.76 -13.66 5.58
N ASP A 1137 20.90 -12.62 5.54
CA ASP A 1137 19.74 -12.57 4.65
C ASP A 1137 20.11 -12.06 3.24
N GLN A 1138 21.05 -11.11 3.12
CA GLN A 1138 21.50 -10.58 1.82
C GLN A 1138 22.25 -11.59 0.97
N LEU A 1139 22.91 -12.60 1.57
CA LEU A 1139 23.61 -13.65 0.82
C LEU A 1139 22.69 -14.35 -0.20
N PHE A 1140 21.43 -14.58 0.17
CA PHE A 1140 20.44 -15.26 -0.67
C PHE A 1140 19.63 -14.29 -1.54
N GLN A 1141 19.72 -12.98 -1.34
CA GLN A 1141 19.08 -12.00 -2.24
C GLN A 1141 19.79 -11.96 -3.60
N PHE A 1142 21.08 -12.27 -3.62
CA PHE A 1142 21.79 -12.49 -4.87
C PHE A 1142 21.25 -13.70 -5.66
N GLU A 1143 20.43 -14.58 -5.09
CA GLU A 1143 19.76 -15.67 -5.83
C GLU A 1143 18.66 -15.13 -6.77
N GLN A 1144 17.97 -14.04 -6.39
CA GLN A 1144 16.75 -13.56 -7.05
C GLN A 1144 17.00 -12.56 -8.19
N ASN A 1145 18.12 -11.83 -8.16
CA ASN A 1145 18.45 -10.81 -9.17
C ASN A 1145 18.98 -11.37 -10.50
N ALA A 1146 18.99 -12.69 -10.71
CA ALA A 1146 19.55 -13.32 -11.91
C ALA A 1146 18.71 -13.17 -13.19
N ASN A 1147 17.53 -12.54 -13.13
CA ASN A 1147 16.63 -12.39 -14.28
C ASN A 1147 16.61 -10.97 -14.88
N ALA A 1148 17.35 -10.02 -14.32
CA ALA A 1148 17.42 -8.66 -14.82
C ALA A 1148 18.89 -8.26 -14.99
N GLU A 1149 19.20 -7.65 -16.13
CA GLU A 1149 20.50 -7.07 -16.52
C GLU A 1149 21.43 -8.01 -17.30
N HIS A 1150 21.12 -8.17 -18.60
CA HIS A 1150 22.14 -8.25 -19.63
C HIS A 1150 22.18 -6.91 -20.36
N ASP A 1151 23.18 -6.07 -20.06
CA ASP A 1151 24.01 -5.48 -21.12
C ASP A 1151 25.23 -4.71 -20.58
N ASP A 1152 26.36 -5.04 -21.21
CA ASP A 1152 27.56 -4.25 -21.50
C ASP A 1152 28.35 -3.54 -20.38
N SER A 1153 29.58 -4.03 -20.14
CA SER A 1153 30.77 -3.18 -20.33
C SER A 1153 32.06 -4.01 -20.18
N GLY A 1154 32.90 -3.91 -21.21
CA GLY A 1154 34.28 -4.38 -21.16
C GLY A 1154 35.15 -3.55 -20.23
N GLY A 1155 35.92 -4.23 -19.38
CA GLY A 1155 36.92 -3.62 -18.52
C GLY A 1155 38.05 -4.60 -18.21
N THR A 1156 39.07 -4.64 -19.06
CA THR A 1156 40.33 -5.35 -18.80
C THR A 1156 41.13 -4.59 -17.73
N GLY A 1157 41.33 -5.18 -16.55
CA GLY A 1157 42.25 -4.65 -15.55
C GLY A 1157 42.17 -5.20 -14.12
N GLU A 1158 41.07 -5.84 -13.71
CA GLU A 1158 40.80 -6.10 -12.27
C GLU A 1158 40.94 -7.56 -11.79
N GLU A 1159 41.38 -8.50 -12.64
CA GLU A 1159 41.43 -9.94 -12.27
C GLU A 1159 42.49 -10.27 -11.18
N GLU A 1160 43.55 -9.47 -11.00
CA GLU A 1160 44.58 -9.73 -9.97
C GLU A 1160 44.25 -9.16 -8.58
N GLU A 1161 43.36 -8.17 -8.47
CA GLU A 1161 42.91 -7.63 -7.17
C GLU A 1161 41.72 -8.42 -6.59
N THR A 1162 40.86 -8.97 -7.44
CA THR A 1162 39.68 -9.76 -7.03
C THR A 1162 40.05 -11.09 -6.38
N ASP A 1163 41.06 -11.79 -6.91
CA ASP A 1163 41.58 -13.03 -6.32
C ASP A 1163 42.29 -12.78 -4.98
N LYS A 1164 42.94 -11.62 -4.80
CA LYS A 1164 43.54 -11.20 -3.53
C LYS A 1164 42.49 -10.85 -2.47
N LEU A 1165 41.47 -10.06 -2.83
CA LEU A 1165 40.37 -9.70 -1.92
C LEU A 1165 39.58 -10.94 -1.46
N SER A 1166 39.25 -11.88 -2.36
CA SER A 1166 38.53 -13.10 -1.96
C SER A 1166 39.35 -14.06 -1.07
N ALA A 1167 40.68 -14.03 -1.18
CA ALA A 1167 41.58 -14.82 -0.36
C ALA A 1167 41.87 -14.18 1.00
N GLU A 1168 42.05 -12.85 1.07
CA GLU A 1168 42.38 -12.12 2.29
C GLU A 1168 41.18 -11.87 3.22
N MET A 1169 39.94 -11.89 2.71
CA MET A 1169 38.76 -11.43 3.46
C MET A 1169 38.01 -12.52 4.24
N MET A 1170 38.39 -13.79 4.12
CA MET A 1170 37.76 -14.91 4.84
C MET A 1170 38.74 -15.84 5.57
N GLU A 1171 40.03 -15.49 5.67
CA GLU A 1171 40.95 -16.23 6.54
C GLU A 1171 40.86 -15.73 7.99
N SER A 1172 40.80 -16.68 8.94
CA SER A 1172 40.72 -16.38 10.37
C SER A 1172 41.97 -15.60 10.82
N PRO A 1173 41.84 -14.49 11.59
CA PRO A 1173 42.97 -13.62 11.96
C PRO A 1173 44.09 -14.28 12.80
N LEU A 1174 43.89 -15.52 13.28
CA LEU A 1174 44.73 -16.18 14.28
C LEU A 1174 45.95 -16.98 13.76
N LYS A 1175 46.35 -16.83 12.49
CA LYS A 1175 47.56 -17.51 11.96
C LYS A 1175 48.63 -16.55 11.45
N ARG A 1176 49.45 -16.01 12.37
CA ARG A 1176 50.78 -15.46 12.04
C ARG A 1176 51.84 -15.84 13.10
N HIS A 1177 52.53 -16.96 12.87
CA HIS A 1177 54.00 -17.08 12.83
C HIS A 1177 54.46 -18.55 12.98
N HIS A 1178 55.00 -19.12 11.91
CA HIS A 1178 56.32 -19.76 11.92
C HIS A 1178 56.73 -20.08 10.47
N MET A 1179 57.79 -19.41 10.00
CA MET A 1179 58.52 -19.87 8.82
C MET A 1179 59.33 -21.12 9.17
N LYS A 1180 59.33 -22.11 8.28
CA LYS A 1180 60.53 -22.89 7.93
C LYS A 1180 60.37 -23.48 6.52
N ALA A 1181 61.45 -23.36 5.75
CA ALA A 1181 61.59 -23.79 4.37
C ALA A 1181 61.75 -25.32 4.24
N HIS A 1182 61.21 -25.94 3.18
CA HIS A 1182 62.00 -26.77 2.25
C HIS A 1182 61.22 -27.26 1.00
N ARG A 1183 62.04 -27.67 0.02
CA ARG A 1183 61.87 -27.93 -1.41
C ARG A 1183 61.10 -29.23 -1.79
N THR A 1184 60.41 -29.16 -2.95
CA THR A 1184 60.20 -30.16 -4.05
C THR A 1184 59.93 -31.65 -3.78
N GLN A 1185 58.82 -32.20 -4.29
CA GLN A 1185 58.72 -33.25 -5.35
C GLN A 1185 57.27 -33.72 -5.61
N LYS A 1186 56.97 -34.16 -6.84
CA LYS A 1186 55.68 -34.72 -7.31
C LYS A 1186 55.53 -36.19 -6.85
N GLU A 1187 54.50 -36.51 -6.07
CA GLU A 1187 54.00 -37.88 -5.86
C GLU A 1187 52.48 -37.92 -6.11
N GLN A 1188 52.01 -38.97 -6.80
CA GLN A 1188 50.59 -39.22 -7.06
C GLN A 1188 49.85 -39.44 -5.74
N LYS A 1189 48.97 -38.50 -5.36
CA LYS A 1189 48.17 -38.56 -4.13
C LYS A 1189 47.01 -39.55 -4.30
N ARG A 1190 46.86 -40.45 -3.32
CA ARG A 1190 45.73 -41.37 -3.15
C ARG A 1190 44.43 -40.59 -3.00
N ASN A 1191 43.32 -41.07 -3.56
CA ASN A 1191 42.00 -40.48 -3.31
C ASN A 1191 41.62 -40.73 -1.83
N ALA A 1192 41.55 -39.65 -1.04
CA ALA A 1192 41.29 -39.72 0.40
C ALA A 1192 39.90 -40.28 0.71
N TYR A 1193 38.91 -40.02 -0.14
CA TYR A 1193 37.55 -40.56 -0.02
C TYR A 1193 37.53 -42.07 -0.22
N ALA A 1194 38.16 -42.57 -1.29
CA ALA A 1194 38.29 -44.00 -1.56
C ALA A 1194 38.96 -44.76 -0.39
N VAL A 1195 40.01 -44.15 0.19
CA VAL A 1195 40.70 -44.69 1.38
C VAL A 1195 39.78 -44.65 2.62
N SER A 1196 38.95 -43.63 2.78
CA SER A 1196 38.02 -43.54 3.90
C SER A 1196 36.90 -44.60 3.83
N VAL A 1197 36.37 -44.88 2.62
CA VAL A 1197 35.39 -45.93 2.37
C VAL A 1197 35.98 -47.30 2.68
N TRP A 1198 37.20 -47.57 2.20
CA TRP A 1198 37.92 -48.81 2.50
C TRP A 1198 38.12 -49.00 4.02
N ARG A 1199 38.53 -47.96 4.75
CA ARG A 1199 38.68 -48.00 6.21
C ARG A 1199 37.35 -48.28 6.90
N ARG A 1200 36.24 -47.67 6.46
CA ARG A 1200 34.92 -47.89 7.08
C ARG A 1200 34.40 -49.31 6.85
N ILE A 1201 34.54 -49.85 5.64
CA ILE A 1201 34.17 -51.25 5.34
C ILE A 1201 35.02 -52.21 6.19
N ARG A 1202 36.32 -51.93 6.34
CA ARG A 1202 37.21 -52.70 7.22
C ARG A 1202 36.71 -52.70 8.67
N MET A 1203 36.34 -51.54 9.22
CA MET A 1203 35.83 -51.45 10.61
C MET A 1203 34.55 -52.26 10.79
N LYS A 1204 33.62 -52.22 9.82
CA LYS A 1204 32.39 -53.03 9.83
C LYS A 1204 32.70 -54.54 9.83
N LEU A 1205 33.59 -55.00 8.94
CA LEU A 1205 33.98 -56.42 8.85
C LEU A 1205 34.85 -56.89 10.04
N GLU A 1206 35.58 -55.99 10.69
CA GLU A 1206 36.32 -56.31 11.92
C GLU A 1206 35.43 -56.33 13.18
N GLY A 1207 34.19 -55.85 13.08
CA GLY A 1207 33.27 -55.74 14.20
C GLY A 1207 33.44 -54.48 15.04
N ARG A 1208 34.17 -53.46 14.56
CA ARG A 1208 34.51 -52.22 15.28
C ARG A 1208 33.66 -51.02 14.84
N ASP A 1209 32.42 -51.28 14.44
CA ASP A 1209 31.40 -50.29 14.06
C ASP A 1209 30.10 -50.77 14.73
N PRO A 1210 29.45 -49.97 15.61
CA PRO A 1210 29.57 -48.52 15.80
C PRO A 1210 30.76 -48.03 16.65
N ASP A 1211 31.33 -48.86 17.52
CA ASP A 1211 32.41 -48.44 18.43
C ASP A 1211 33.79 -48.90 17.92
N PRO A 1212 34.72 -47.98 17.56
CA PRO A 1212 36.07 -48.31 17.10
C PRO A 1212 36.90 -49.09 18.13
N ASN A 1213 36.63 -48.88 19.41
CA ASN A 1213 37.43 -49.39 20.53
C ASN A 1213 36.97 -50.78 20.99
N ARG A 1214 35.78 -51.24 20.58
CA ARG A 1214 35.21 -52.55 20.95
C ARG A 1214 34.92 -53.41 19.71
N ARG A 1215 35.34 -54.68 19.72
CA ARG A 1215 34.96 -55.66 18.68
C ARG A 1215 33.66 -56.36 19.06
N CYS A 1216 32.58 -56.05 18.35
CA CYS A 1216 31.27 -56.68 18.48
C CYS A 1216 31.20 -58.03 17.74
N THR A 1217 30.49 -58.97 18.34
CA THR A 1217 30.15 -60.25 17.70
C THR A 1217 29.16 -60.04 16.54
N ALA A 1218 29.04 -61.02 15.64
CA ALA A 1218 28.08 -60.92 14.54
C ALA A 1218 26.62 -60.77 15.05
N GLN A 1219 26.29 -61.44 16.15
CA GLN A 1219 24.98 -61.34 16.79
C GLN A 1219 24.70 -59.94 17.36
N GLU A 1220 25.68 -59.35 18.06
CA GLU A 1220 25.54 -57.99 18.61
C GLU A 1220 25.43 -56.93 17.50
N GLN A 1221 26.18 -57.06 16.40
CA GLN A 1221 26.09 -56.12 15.28
C GLN A 1221 24.77 -56.21 14.53
N VAL A 1222 24.26 -57.43 14.30
CA VAL A 1222 22.95 -57.61 13.64
C VAL A 1222 21.83 -57.06 14.52
N GLU A 1223 21.88 -57.35 15.82
CA GLU A 1223 20.93 -56.81 16.80
C GLU A 1223 20.94 -55.27 16.82
N TRP A 1224 22.12 -54.66 16.86
CA TRP A 1224 22.25 -53.20 16.83
C TRP A 1224 21.73 -52.61 15.52
N MET A 1225 22.07 -53.20 14.37
CA MET A 1225 21.65 -52.71 13.06
C MET A 1225 20.12 -52.79 12.87
N ILE A 1226 19.48 -53.87 13.33
CA ILE A 1226 18.02 -53.99 13.29
C ILE A 1226 17.38 -52.93 14.19
N ARG A 1227 17.94 -52.69 15.38
CA ARG A 1227 17.41 -51.68 16.30
C ARG A 1227 17.43 -50.28 15.70
N GLU A 1228 18.57 -49.85 15.15
CA GLU A 1228 18.72 -48.53 14.53
C GLU A 1228 17.83 -48.35 13.31
N ALA A 1229 17.69 -49.40 12.48
CA ALA A 1229 16.86 -49.35 11.28
C ALA A 1229 15.35 -49.33 11.57
N MET A 1230 14.95 -49.76 12.77
CA MET A 1230 13.55 -49.77 13.21
C MET A 1230 13.22 -48.62 14.17
N ASP A 1231 14.20 -47.75 14.47
CA ASP A 1231 13.98 -46.65 15.39
C ASP A 1231 13.02 -45.64 14.73
N PRO A 1232 11.82 -45.40 15.29
CA PRO A 1232 10.88 -44.43 14.75
C PRO A 1232 11.47 -43.03 14.70
N ASP A 1233 12.40 -42.69 15.60
CA ASP A 1233 13.07 -41.39 15.60
C ASP A 1233 14.00 -41.26 14.38
N ASN A 1234 14.69 -42.34 13.98
CA ASN A 1234 15.49 -42.34 12.75
C ASN A 1234 14.62 -42.35 11.49
N LEU A 1235 13.51 -43.08 11.51
CA LEU A 1235 12.60 -43.18 10.36
C LEU A 1235 11.84 -41.87 10.11
N ALA A 1236 11.52 -41.11 11.17
CA ALA A 1236 10.78 -39.85 11.07
C ALA A 1236 11.57 -38.72 10.38
N VAL A 1237 12.90 -38.78 10.38
CA VAL A 1237 13.79 -37.79 9.73
C VAL A 1237 14.25 -38.17 8.32
N LEU A 1238 13.79 -39.30 7.79
CA LEU A 1238 14.06 -39.66 6.40
C LEU A 1238 13.31 -38.74 5.44
N TYR A 1239 13.92 -38.51 4.27
CA TYR A 1239 13.29 -37.74 3.20
C TYR A 1239 11.92 -38.34 2.83
N GLU A 1240 10.91 -37.49 2.67
CA GLU A 1240 9.51 -37.90 2.48
C GLU A 1240 9.30 -38.90 1.32
N GLY A 1241 10.12 -38.81 0.26
CA GLY A 1241 10.07 -39.74 -0.88
C GLY A 1241 10.52 -41.17 -0.58
N TRP A 1242 11.14 -41.42 0.59
CA TRP A 1242 11.39 -42.77 1.09
C TRP A 1242 10.15 -43.42 1.71
N THR A 1243 9.09 -42.65 1.95
CA THR A 1243 7.80 -43.10 2.49
C THR A 1243 7.92 -44.06 3.69
N PRO A 1244 8.66 -43.71 4.75
CA PRO A 1244 8.96 -44.61 5.87
C PRO A 1244 7.73 -45.00 6.72
N TRP A 1245 6.60 -44.32 6.53
CA TRP A 1245 5.33 -44.55 7.23
C TRP A 1245 4.36 -45.49 6.46
N VAL A 1246 4.73 -45.94 5.26
CA VAL A 1246 3.87 -46.75 4.36
C VAL A 1246 4.20 -48.24 4.46
#